data_AF-A0A1K1LL41-F1
#
_entry.id   AF-A0A1K1LL41-F1
#
_cell.length_a   1.000
_cell.length_b   1.000
_cell.length_c   1.000
_cell.angle_alpha   90.00
_cell.angle_beta   90.00
_cell.angle_gamma   90.00
#
_symmetry.space_group_name_H-M   'P 1'
#
loop_
_entity.id
_entity.type
_entity.pdbx_description
1 polymer ?
#
loop_
_entity_poly.entity_id
_entity_poly.type
_entity_poly.pdbx_seq_one_letter_code
_entity_poly.pdbx_strand_id
1 'polypeptide(L)'
;MIPTWAPGSTSTTDARSQVTSLAYDKLGRLVQRTEPGLASTWVWDTSPTAGKGRLHTAATGGGYLRTHLYDQKGRPFTTVVAVDGIEMGQMTEYDAAGRIQAQYFTTGQGTRHAYTATGYAHELRDTATNALYWQALDVDAEGHVTREAYGNGVTTTRAYLPQNGRLVTQDARNALNQPVQYNFYGYDLAGNVTLRWDEGGGSGSGDVLAYDALHRLTRVENDTNGVQTLTEVAYDVLGNIAAKDGVGAYLYGGNPGCAPGSGAGPHAVCRAGSEAYAYDANGNLTSGGGRTIGWTAWNMPASITQAGQATTWSYDPEHRRVKMTAPDRTTWYFNPGIHQGGHYQRTRYAGGAVEHRHTLYGGGHPIGEVITFDSAAPPSVRYFHGDRQGSVMAVTTGSASLLSKYRYDPWGRRSIVTGAASGLLATRQGHTGHEMLEIGLTHMNARLYDPVLARFISADPLVQAPHDLQSLNRYGYVFNNPLAYTDPSGYQSNLNEIKITESRWINPLVTVNPLLGDTLAGGLSGGMGGPAFSFQAFAQRMDNVSPAVQSADAASEEPVVLPTINVVETPEFDAGKAADLLGAFTLLGYPLEVYGALYGETFFGREQLTPWERLLGIIPFAGSIRKVGGAAVGAVKAGATVFKSGHYADRLGAKGVDVARAEKAIAERIDTIHSNVAVEAPFRGRFMMDDVMLEYRAFKLPNGSIEVGTIVKVTP
;
A
#
# COMPACT_ATOMS: atom_id res chain seq x y z
N MET A 1 16.71 8.69 16.62
CA MET A 1 17.20 7.29 16.80
C MET A 1 18.49 7.30 17.61
N ILE A 2 18.90 6.19 18.23
CA ILE A 2 20.19 6.08 18.95
C ILE A 2 21.24 5.50 17.98
N PRO A 3 22.36 6.20 17.70
CA PRO A 3 23.49 5.63 16.98
C PRO A 3 24.03 4.37 17.68
N THR A 4 24.72 3.48 16.97
CA THR A 4 25.40 2.33 17.57
C THR A 4 26.55 2.80 18.47
N TRP A 5 26.28 2.99 19.76
CA TRP A 5 27.29 3.43 20.72
C TRP A 5 28.17 2.27 21.16
N ALA A 6 29.43 2.59 21.45
CA ALA A 6 30.20 1.81 22.40
C ALA A 6 29.43 1.79 23.75
N PRO A 7 29.29 0.63 24.43
CA PRO A 7 28.60 0.55 25.71
C PRO A 7 29.12 1.60 26.71
N GLY A 8 28.23 2.46 27.18
CA GLY A 8 28.56 3.54 28.12
C GLY A 8 28.90 4.91 27.51
N SER A 9 28.87 5.08 26.18
CA SER A 9 29.04 6.42 25.61
C SER A 9 27.83 7.32 25.89
N THR A 10 28.08 8.51 26.43
CA THR A 10 27.07 9.57 26.67
C THR A 10 27.19 10.72 25.68
N SER A 11 28.10 10.63 24.70
CA SER A 11 28.31 11.69 23.71
C SER A 11 28.78 11.11 22.37
N THR A 12 28.35 11.70 21.26
CA THR A 12 28.79 11.35 19.90
C THR A 12 29.00 12.60 19.06
N THR A 13 30.11 12.66 18.33
CA THR A 13 30.40 13.72 17.36
C THR A 13 30.23 13.18 15.94
N ASP A 14 29.52 13.90 15.07
CA ASP A 14 29.34 13.53 13.67
C ASP A 14 30.44 14.09 12.73
N ALA A 15 30.33 13.82 11.43
CA ALA A 15 31.31 14.29 10.44
C ALA A 15 31.21 15.82 10.16
N ARG A 16 30.15 16.48 10.63
CA ARG A 16 30.00 17.95 10.67
C ARG A 16 30.52 18.55 11.99
N SER A 17 31.19 17.76 12.84
CA SER A 17 31.67 18.15 14.17
C SER A 17 30.56 18.57 15.14
N GLN A 18 29.33 18.12 14.91
CA GLN A 18 28.17 18.39 15.77
C GLN A 18 28.10 17.34 16.87
N VAL A 19 27.97 17.79 18.12
CA VAL A 19 28.03 16.93 19.32
C VAL A 19 26.63 16.68 19.86
N THR A 20 26.23 15.41 19.92
CA THR A 20 25.02 14.96 20.61
C THR A 20 25.39 14.39 21.97
N SER A 21 24.85 14.95 23.05
CA SER A 21 25.11 14.52 24.43
C SER A 21 23.85 14.03 25.13
N LEU A 22 23.95 12.97 25.93
CA LEU A 22 22.82 12.17 26.41
C LEU A 22 22.97 11.84 27.89
N ALA A 23 21.87 11.97 28.64
CA ALA A 23 21.82 11.67 30.07
C ALA A 23 20.71 10.67 30.40
N TYR A 24 20.98 9.84 31.40
CA TYR A 24 20.19 8.67 31.78
C TYR A 24 19.84 8.69 33.26
N ASP A 25 18.69 8.11 33.61
CA ASP A 25 18.36 7.80 35.00
C ASP A 25 19.03 6.50 35.49
N LYS A 26 18.81 6.17 36.77
CA LYS A 26 19.35 4.95 37.40
C LYS A 26 18.79 3.64 36.82
N LEU A 27 17.76 3.70 35.99
CA LEU A 27 17.17 2.55 35.31
C LEU A 27 17.60 2.46 33.83
N GLY A 28 18.54 3.32 33.39
CA GLY A 28 19.02 3.34 32.01
C GLY A 28 18.02 3.94 31.02
N ARG A 29 17.01 4.69 31.49
CA ARG A 29 16.06 5.40 30.62
C ARG A 29 16.58 6.79 30.29
N LEU A 30 16.44 7.21 29.03
CA LEU A 30 16.89 8.51 28.57
C LEU A 30 16.08 9.62 29.26
N VAL A 31 16.75 10.60 29.86
CA VAL A 31 16.10 11.76 30.52
C VAL A 31 16.43 13.09 29.86
N GLN A 32 17.57 13.19 29.17
CA GLN A 32 17.95 14.39 28.42
C GLN A 32 18.78 14.02 27.18
N ARG A 33 18.55 14.76 26.09
CA ARG A 33 19.42 14.79 24.90
C ARG A 33 19.67 16.25 24.52
N THR A 34 20.92 16.60 24.29
CA THR A 34 21.33 17.94 23.85
C THR A 34 22.04 17.82 22.52
N GLU A 35 21.51 18.48 21.51
CA GLU A 35 21.98 18.56 20.13
C GLU A 35 22.07 20.04 19.72
N PRO A 36 22.95 20.45 18.79
CA PRO A 36 22.96 21.82 18.30
C PRO A 36 21.60 22.22 17.70
N GLY A 37 20.93 23.16 18.34
CA GLY A 37 19.58 23.61 17.97
C GLY A 37 18.41 22.83 18.61
N LEU A 38 18.66 21.79 19.41
CA LEU A 38 17.60 21.03 20.10
C LEU A 38 18.07 20.47 21.45
N ALA A 39 17.48 20.96 22.53
CA ALA A 39 17.48 20.29 23.82
C ALA A 39 16.15 19.56 24.01
N SER A 40 16.21 18.27 24.36
CA SER A 40 15.06 17.40 24.59
C SER A 40 15.13 16.79 25.98
N THR A 41 13.99 16.67 26.66
CA THR A 41 13.87 16.06 27.99
C THR A 41 12.73 15.05 28.04
N TRP A 42 12.89 14.04 28.90
CA TRP A 42 11.88 13.01 29.17
C TRP A 42 11.71 12.84 30.68
N VAL A 43 10.47 12.88 31.16
CA VAL A 43 10.13 12.67 32.57
C VAL A 43 9.35 11.37 32.68
N TRP A 44 9.83 10.47 33.54
CA TRP A 44 9.27 9.14 33.77
C TRP A 44 8.58 9.07 35.12
N ASP A 45 7.68 8.09 35.32
CA ASP A 45 7.06 7.71 36.60
C ASP A 45 6.20 8.77 37.32
N THR A 46 6.13 10.01 36.83
CA THR A 46 5.40 11.12 37.46
C THR A 46 3.98 11.34 36.94
N SER A 47 3.43 10.41 36.16
CA SER A 47 2.06 10.52 35.66
C SER A 47 1.07 10.52 36.83
N PRO A 48 0.10 11.45 36.90
CA PRO A 48 -0.83 11.57 38.04
C PRO A 48 -1.88 10.45 38.10
N THR A 49 -1.92 9.58 37.08
CA THR A 49 -2.82 8.43 36.97
C THR A 49 -2.09 7.14 37.36
N ALA A 50 -2.21 6.07 36.58
CA ALA A 50 -1.20 5.00 36.59
C ALA A 50 0.04 5.43 35.78
N GLY A 51 1.01 4.52 35.60
CA GLY A 51 2.17 4.75 34.72
C GLY A 51 3.54 4.68 35.39
N LYS A 52 3.68 4.02 36.55
CA LYS A 52 5.00 3.63 37.07
C LYS A 52 5.74 2.78 36.02
N GLY A 53 7.00 3.10 35.76
CA GLY A 53 7.81 2.53 34.68
C GLY A 53 7.59 3.16 33.31
N ARG A 54 6.61 4.08 33.15
CA ARG A 54 6.23 4.67 31.85
C ARG A 54 6.67 6.14 31.72
N LEU A 55 6.68 6.62 30.48
CA LEU A 55 7.00 8.00 30.11
C LEU A 55 5.80 8.91 30.44
N HIS A 56 5.96 9.86 31.36
CA HIS A 56 4.91 10.84 31.61
C HIS A 56 4.95 11.96 30.57
N THR A 57 6.09 12.62 30.40
CA THR A 57 6.22 13.74 29.45
C THR A 57 7.50 13.66 28.63
N ALA A 58 7.44 14.17 27.40
CA ALA A 58 8.60 14.42 26.54
C ALA A 58 8.52 15.84 25.97
N ALA A 59 9.56 16.64 26.13
CA ALA A 59 9.53 18.06 25.77
C ALA A 59 10.79 18.48 25.00
N THR A 60 10.69 19.58 24.26
CA THR A 60 11.84 20.26 23.66
C THR A 60 11.94 21.71 24.16
N GLY A 61 13.16 22.25 24.19
CA GLY A 61 13.40 23.68 24.44
C GLY A 61 12.80 24.60 23.37
N GLY A 62 12.29 24.05 22.26
CA GLY A 62 11.63 24.76 21.16
C GLY A 62 10.11 24.84 21.27
N GLY A 63 9.51 24.58 22.44
CA GLY A 63 8.07 24.73 22.66
C GLY A 63 7.20 23.53 22.23
N TYR A 64 7.79 22.34 22.11
CA TYR A 64 7.05 21.08 22.04
C TYR A 64 6.90 20.47 23.45
N LEU A 65 5.70 20.01 23.78
CA LEU A 65 5.44 19.16 24.95
C LEU A 65 4.49 18.04 24.55
N ARG A 66 4.82 16.78 24.90
CA ARG A 66 3.92 15.63 24.89
C ARG A 66 3.69 15.13 26.30
N THR A 67 2.45 14.78 26.62
CA THR A 67 2.02 14.23 27.91
C THR A 67 1.19 12.98 27.70
N HIS A 68 1.47 11.93 28.48
CA HIS A 68 0.73 10.67 28.49
C HIS A 68 0.09 10.39 29.85
N LEU A 69 -1.18 9.98 29.84
CA LEU A 69 -1.88 9.44 31.01
C LEU A 69 -2.22 7.96 30.76
N TYR A 70 -2.17 7.16 31.83
CA TYR A 70 -2.23 5.71 31.76
C TYR A 70 -3.39 5.13 32.57
N ASP A 71 -4.02 4.09 32.01
CA ASP A 71 -5.02 3.30 32.71
C ASP A 71 -4.37 2.36 33.73
N GLN A 72 -5.18 1.67 34.55
CA GLN A 72 -4.68 0.77 35.58
C GLN A 72 -3.87 -0.44 35.04
N LYS A 73 -3.94 -0.74 33.73
CA LYS A 73 -3.11 -1.75 33.05
C LYS A 73 -1.79 -1.15 32.50
N GLY A 74 -1.52 0.13 32.75
CA GLY A 74 -0.34 0.85 32.27
C GLY A 74 -0.33 1.09 30.77
N ARG A 75 -1.51 1.15 30.12
CA ARG A 75 -1.70 1.49 28.70
C ARG A 75 -2.04 2.99 28.57
N PRO A 76 -1.51 3.70 27.56
CA PRO A 76 -1.81 5.13 27.39
C PRO A 76 -3.25 5.33 26.93
N PHE A 77 -4.11 5.86 27.80
CA PHE A 77 -5.51 6.17 27.44
C PHE A 77 -5.70 7.63 27.02
N THR A 78 -4.76 8.52 27.37
CA THR A 78 -4.73 9.91 26.87
C THR A 78 -3.31 10.27 26.42
N THR A 79 -3.19 10.90 25.25
CA THR A 79 -1.96 11.56 24.80
C THR A 79 -2.29 12.96 24.32
N VAL A 80 -1.63 13.97 24.88
CA VAL A 80 -1.75 15.38 24.45
C VAL A 80 -0.40 15.87 23.98
N VAL A 81 -0.39 16.68 22.93
CA VAL A 81 0.77 17.37 22.37
C VAL A 81 0.45 18.86 22.27
N ALA A 82 1.34 19.71 22.78
CA ALA A 82 1.34 21.15 22.56
C ALA A 82 2.53 21.54 21.67
N VAL A 83 2.27 22.33 20.62
CA VAL A 83 3.30 22.91 19.74
C VAL A 83 2.92 24.35 19.41
N ASP A 84 3.80 25.32 19.67
CA ASP A 84 3.50 26.76 19.52
C ASP A 84 2.22 27.23 20.27
N GLY A 85 1.86 26.57 21.37
CA GLY A 85 0.61 26.81 22.10
C GLY A 85 -0.66 26.24 21.43
N ILE A 86 -0.53 25.49 20.33
CA ILE A 86 -1.61 24.69 19.75
C ILE A 86 -1.63 23.32 20.42
N GLU A 87 -2.69 23.03 21.17
CA GLU A 87 -2.93 21.71 21.75
C GLU A 87 -3.68 20.80 20.77
N MET A 88 -3.16 19.59 20.62
CA MET A 88 -3.74 18.49 19.86
C MET A 88 -3.67 17.26 20.75
N GLY A 89 -4.79 16.58 20.95
CA GLY A 89 -4.84 15.43 21.85
C GLY A 89 -5.75 14.33 21.35
N GLN A 90 -5.55 13.16 21.94
CA GLN A 90 -6.29 11.96 21.67
C GLN A 90 -6.57 11.20 22.97
N MET A 91 -7.79 10.71 23.10
CA MET A 91 -8.17 9.68 24.06
C MET A 91 -8.36 8.33 23.36
N THR A 92 -8.00 7.24 24.02
CA THR A 92 -8.11 5.87 23.53
C THR A 92 -8.77 5.01 24.61
N GLU A 93 -9.89 4.42 24.22
CA GLU A 93 -10.61 3.41 25.00
C GLU A 93 -10.19 2.02 24.53
N TYR A 94 -10.12 1.09 25.48
CA TYR A 94 -9.70 -0.26 25.21
C TYR A 94 -10.72 -1.27 25.74
N ASP A 95 -10.93 -2.33 24.99
CA ASP A 95 -11.77 -3.44 25.43
C ASP A 95 -11.10 -4.27 26.56
N ALA A 96 -11.86 -5.25 27.06
CA ALA A 96 -11.41 -6.19 28.08
C ALA A 96 -10.16 -6.99 27.65
N ALA A 97 -10.07 -7.34 26.35
CA ALA A 97 -9.02 -8.17 25.76
C ALA A 97 -7.69 -7.42 25.54
N GLY A 98 -7.69 -6.09 25.57
CA GLY A 98 -6.48 -5.28 25.41
C GLY A 98 -6.49 -4.33 24.21
N ARG A 99 -7.45 -4.50 23.29
CA ARG A 99 -7.48 -3.89 21.95
C ARG A 99 -8.17 -2.53 21.98
N ILE A 100 -7.91 -1.70 20.98
CA ILE A 100 -8.48 -0.35 20.86
C ILE A 100 -9.96 -0.44 20.46
N GLN A 101 -10.85 -0.06 21.35
CA GLN A 101 -12.30 -0.09 21.09
C GLN A 101 -12.76 1.20 20.40
N ALA A 102 -12.37 2.35 20.94
CA ALA A 102 -12.73 3.66 20.41
C ALA A 102 -11.62 4.69 20.67
N GLN A 103 -11.57 5.72 19.83
CA GLN A 103 -10.58 6.79 19.93
C GLN A 103 -11.21 8.11 19.55
N TYR A 104 -10.77 9.18 20.21
CA TYR A 104 -11.38 10.51 20.12
C TYR A 104 -10.28 11.56 20.05
N PHE A 105 -10.38 12.51 19.13
CA PHE A 105 -9.47 13.64 19.01
C PHE A 105 -10.05 14.90 19.67
N THR A 106 -9.21 15.87 20.02
CA THR A 106 -9.61 17.19 20.57
C THR A 106 -10.54 18.01 19.66
N THR A 107 -10.76 17.56 18.42
CA THR A 107 -11.69 18.10 17.43
C THR A 107 -13.12 17.59 17.60
N GLY A 108 -13.35 16.58 18.44
CA GLY A 108 -14.60 15.84 18.54
C GLY A 108 -14.73 14.69 17.53
N GLN A 109 -13.85 14.60 16.52
CA GLN A 109 -13.81 13.44 15.63
C GLN A 109 -13.35 12.20 16.41
N GLY A 110 -14.05 11.08 16.22
CA GLY A 110 -13.63 9.80 16.79
C GLY A 110 -13.96 8.61 15.91
N THR A 111 -13.26 7.51 16.16
CA THR A 111 -13.40 6.24 15.43
C THR A 111 -13.52 5.08 16.40
N ARG A 112 -14.45 4.17 16.13
CA ARG A 112 -14.65 2.91 16.88
C ARG A 112 -14.40 1.70 15.98
N HIS A 113 -13.79 0.66 16.55
CA HIS A 113 -13.58 -0.61 15.88
C HIS A 113 -14.64 -1.63 16.28
N ALA A 114 -15.10 -2.43 15.31
CA ALA A 114 -15.78 -3.69 15.60
C ALA A 114 -14.83 -4.86 15.33
N TYR A 115 -14.85 -5.84 16.22
CA TYR A 115 -13.97 -7.01 16.17
C TYR A 115 -14.75 -8.30 15.94
N THR A 116 -14.18 -9.23 15.17
CA THR A 116 -14.69 -10.60 15.06
C THR A 116 -14.51 -11.34 16.39
N ALA A 117 -15.27 -12.43 16.58
CA ALA A 117 -15.09 -13.33 17.73
C ALA A 117 -13.66 -13.92 17.83
N THR A 118 -12.97 -14.07 16.70
CA THR A 118 -11.58 -14.56 16.62
C THR A 118 -10.52 -13.49 16.89
N GLY A 119 -10.90 -12.21 16.93
CA GLY A 119 -10.01 -11.14 17.40
C GLY A 119 -9.75 -9.99 16.42
N TYR A 120 -10.08 -10.16 15.15
CA TYR A 120 -9.67 -9.27 14.05
C TYR A 120 -10.57 -8.05 13.90
N ALA A 121 -10.00 -6.88 13.61
CA ALA A 121 -10.78 -5.68 13.31
C ALA A 121 -11.45 -5.86 11.94
N HIS A 122 -12.78 -5.81 11.89
CA HIS A 122 -13.56 -6.02 10.67
C HIS A 122 -14.45 -4.83 10.30
N GLU A 123 -14.65 -3.86 11.20
CA GLU A 123 -15.26 -2.57 10.87
C GLU A 123 -14.51 -1.39 11.51
N LEU A 124 -14.61 -0.24 10.85
CA LEU A 124 -14.33 1.08 11.40
C LEU A 124 -15.60 1.93 11.25
N ARG A 125 -16.04 2.56 12.33
CA ARG A 125 -17.21 3.46 12.34
C ARG A 125 -16.90 4.79 13.02
N ASP A 126 -17.68 5.81 12.72
CA ASP A 126 -17.70 7.07 13.44
C ASP A 126 -18.26 6.88 14.87
N THR A 127 -17.67 7.53 15.87
CA THR A 127 -18.12 7.39 17.27
C THR A 127 -19.41 8.14 17.59
N ALA A 128 -19.68 9.27 16.91
CA ALA A 128 -20.82 10.14 17.23
C ALA A 128 -22.11 9.73 16.50
N THR A 129 -21.98 9.22 15.28
CA THR A 129 -23.09 8.90 14.36
C THR A 129 -23.25 7.40 14.10
N ASN A 130 -22.29 6.56 14.54
CA ASN A 130 -22.21 5.13 14.21
C ASN A 130 -22.14 4.82 12.69
N ALA A 131 -21.91 5.85 11.86
CA ALA A 131 -21.78 5.71 10.41
C ALA A 131 -20.58 4.80 10.07
N LEU A 132 -20.76 3.90 9.11
CA LEU A 132 -19.69 3.05 8.63
C LEU A 132 -18.63 3.90 7.91
N TYR A 133 -17.35 3.65 8.16
CA TYR A 133 -16.26 4.13 7.32
C TYR A 133 -15.67 3.01 6.45
N TRP A 134 -15.50 1.80 7.01
CA TRP A 134 -14.96 0.64 6.30
C TRP A 134 -15.40 -0.65 6.97
N GLN A 135 -15.58 -1.70 6.16
CA GLN A 135 -15.85 -3.07 6.59
C GLN A 135 -15.08 -4.07 5.72
N ALA A 136 -14.37 -5.01 6.35
CA ALA A 136 -13.99 -6.26 5.69
C ALA A 136 -15.23 -7.15 5.58
N LEU A 137 -15.62 -7.49 4.35
CA LEU A 137 -16.76 -8.35 4.07
C LEU A 137 -16.34 -9.82 3.99
N ASP A 138 -15.21 -10.09 3.31
CA ASP A 138 -14.67 -11.44 3.14
C ASP A 138 -13.15 -11.45 3.32
N VAL A 139 -12.64 -12.55 3.87
CA VAL A 139 -11.23 -12.78 4.16
C VAL A 139 -10.89 -14.22 3.76
N ASP A 140 -9.73 -14.44 3.15
CA ASP A 140 -9.25 -15.80 2.82
C ASP A 140 -8.58 -16.52 4.01
N ALA A 141 -8.14 -17.76 3.80
CA ALA A 141 -7.48 -18.57 4.83
C ALA A 141 -6.09 -18.05 5.24
N GLU A 142 -5.48 -17.17 4.44
CA GLU A 142 -4.19 -16.54 4.71
C GLU A 142 -4.35 -15.18 5.43
N GLY A 143 -5.60 -14.71 5.58
CA GLY A 143 -5.94 -13.46 6.25
C GLY A 143 -6.00 -12.25 5.31
N HIS A 144 -5.97 -12.42 3.99
CA HIS A 144 -6.13 -11.30 3.06
C HIS A 144 -7.59 -10.90 2.92
N VAL A 145 -7.88 -9.59 2.92
CA VAL A 145 -9.24 -9.05 2.70
C VAL A 145 -9.59 -9.16 1.22
N THR A 146 -10.34 -10.20 0.85
CA THR A 146 -10.76 -10.48 -0.53
C THR A 146 -11.94 -9.62 -0.96
N ARG A 147 -12.76 -9.13 -0.02
CA ARG A 147 -13.78 -8.11 -0.31
C ARG A 147 -13.95 -7.15 0.86
N GLU A 148 -14.09 -5.87 0.55
CA GLU A 148 -14.35 -4.79 1.51
C GLU A 148 -15.39 -3.79 0.99
N ALA A 149 -16.02 -3.08 1.92
CA ALA A 149 -16.92 -1.96 1.64
C ALA A 149 -16.46 -0.70 2.37
N TYR A 150 -16.58 0.43 1.69
CA TYR A 150 -16.38 1.76 2.26
C TYR A 150 -17.73 2.39 2.63
N GLY A 151 -17.73 3.35 3.55
CA GLY A 151 -18.95 4.00 4.04
C GLY A 151 -19.77 4.78 3.01
N ASN A 152 -19.21 5.05 1.82
CA ASN A 152 -19.94 5.61 0.68
C ASN A 152 -20.59 4.56 -0.25
N GLY A 153 -20.49 3.27 0.08
CA GLY A 153 -21.01 2.18 -0.74
C GLY A 153 -20.14 1.81 -1.95
N VAL A 154 -18.90 2.30 -2.02
CA VAL A 154 -17.88 1.69 -2.91
C VAL A 154 -17.45 0.36 -2.30
N THR A 155 -17.35 -0.68 -3.12
CA THR A 155 -16.82 -2.00 -2.72
C THR A 155 -15.57 -2.33 -3.52
N THR A 156 -14.57 -2.90 -2.86
CA THR A 156 -13.34 -3.40 -3.51
C THR A 156 -13.31 -4.91 -3.38
N THR A 157 -13.07 -5.60 -4.50
CA THR A 157 -12.87 -7.05 -4.58
C THR A 157 -11.46 -7.35 -5.05
N ARG A 158 -10.80 -8.33 -4.42
CA ARG A 158 -9.41 -8.73 -4.69
C ARG A 158 -9.32 -10.22 -4.97
N ALA A 159 -8.54 -10.59 -5.97
CA ALA A 159 -8.18 -11.98 -6.25
C ALA A 159 -6.68 -12.20 -6.03
N TYR A 160 -6.32 -13.33 -5.41
CA TYR A 160 -4.94 -13.68 -5.06
C TYR A 160 -4.55 -15.02 -5.70
N LEU A 161 -3.25 -15.22 -5.98
CA LEU A 161 -2.74 -16.51 -6.43
C LEU A 161 -2.73 -17.53 -5.27
N PRO A 162 -3.46 -18.66 -5.36
CA PRO A 162 -3.56 -19.62 -4.25
C PRO A 162 -2.26 -20.38 -3.95
N GLN A 163 -1.22 -20.20 -4.77
CA GLN A 163 0.10 -20.82 -4.53
C GLN A 163 1.02 -19.95 -3.66
N ASN A 164 0.76 -18.64 -3.53
CA ASN A 164 1.70 -17.71 -2.89
C ASN A 164 1.09 -16.39 -2.35
N GLY A 165 -0.24 -16.23 -2.34
CA GLY A 165 -0.89 -15.04 -1.76
C GLY A 165 -0.64 -13.73 -2.51
N ARG A 166 -0.14 -13.76 -3.76
CA ARG A 166 0.12 -12.52 -4.53
C ARG A 166 -1.17 -11.98 -5.18
N LEU A 167 -1.43 -10.69 -4.99
CA LEU A 167 -2.59 -9.98 -5.55
C LEU A 167 -2.56 -9.95 -7.08
N VAL A 168 -3.55 -10.56 -7.74
CA VAL A 168 -3.68 -10.59 -9.21
C VAL A 168 -4.56 -9.45 -9.70
N THR A 169 -5.72 -9.23 -9.06
CA THR A 169 -6.66 -8.16 -9.46
C THR A 169 -7.19 -7.41 -8.25
N GLN A 170 -7.51 -6.13 -8.45
CA GLN A 170 -8.26 -5.31 -7.51
C GLN A 170 -9.29 -4.45 -8.26
N ASP A 171 -10.56 -4.76 -8.08
CA ASP A 171 -11.70 -4.07 -8.71
C ASP A 171 -12.48 -3.28 -7.66
N ALA A 172 -12.48 -1.94 -7.77
CA ALA A 172 -13.23 -1.05 -6.89
C ALA A 172 -14.37 -0.39 -7.66
N ARG A 173 -15.62 -0.61 -7.22
CA ARG A 173 -16.84 -0.15 -7.91
C ARG A 173 -17.80 0.55 -6.98
N ASN A 174 -18.53 1.53 -7.50
CA ASN A 174 -19.63 2.17 -6.75
C ASN A 174 -20.92 1.31 -6.80
N ALA A 175 -21.93 1.73 -6.05
CA ALA A 175 -23.23 1.05 -6.00
C ALA A 175 -23.99 1.00 -7.35
N LEU A 176 -23.58 1.77 -8.37
CA LEU A 176 -24.09 1.70 -9.74
C LEU A 176 -23.27 0.75 -10.63
N ASN A 177 -22.38 -0.06 -10.04
CA ASN A 177 -21.44 -0.95 -10.72
C ASN A 177 -20.46 -0.22 -11.68
N GLN A 178 -20.25 1.08 -11.48
CA GLN A 178 -19.29 1.86 -12.28
C GLN A 178 -17.88 1.71 -11.69
N PRO A 179 -16.84 1.49 -12.52
CA PRO A 179 -15.48 1.29 -12.04
C PRO A 179 -14.85 2.60 -11.53
N VAL A 180 -14.40 2.59 -10.28
CA VAL A 180 -13.54 3.61 -9.67
C VAL A 180 -12.07 3.31 -9.99
N GLN A 181 -11.70 2.02 -9.94
CA GLN A 181 -10.36 1.50 -10.18
C GLN A 181 -10.48 0.04 -10.63
N TYR A 182 -9.66 -0.40 -11.59
CA TYR A 182 -9.55 -1.83 -11.90
C TYR A 182 -8.10 -2.17 -12.22
N ASN A 183 -7.36 -2.63 -11.21
CA ASN A 183 -5.96 -3.00 -11.35
C ASN A 183 -5.82 -4.49 -11.69
N PHE A 184 -4.84 -4.84 -12.53
CA PHE A 184 -4.31 -6.20 -12.60
C PHE A 184 -2.77 -6.25 -12.59
N TYR A 185 -2.22 -7.38 -12.13
CA TYR A 185 -0.79 -7.61 -11.96
C TYR A 185 -0.34 -8.96 -12.52
N GLY A 186 0.83 -8.97 -13.16
CA GLY A 186 1.57 -10.16 -13.56
C GLY A 186 2.93 -10.23 -12.85
N TYR A 187 3.43 -11.45 -12.65
CA TYR A 187 4.65 -11.71 -11.89
C TYR A 187 5.58 -12.68 -12.59
N ASP A 188 6.88 -12.59 -12.33
CA ASP A 188 7.82 -13.68 -12.55
C ASP A 188 7.83 -14.69 -11.37
N LEU A 189 8.64 -15.74 -11.50
CA LEU A 189 8.78 -16.76 -10.45
C LEU A 189 9.39 -16.20 -9.16
N ALA A 190 10.27 -15.19 -9.25
CA ALA A 190 10.88 -14.54 -8.09
C ALA A 190 9.89 -13.62 -7.34
N GLY A 191 8.86 -13.10 -8.01
CA GLY A 191 7.88 -12.16 -7.47
C GLY A 191 8.06 -10.71 -7.89
N ASN A 192 8.90 -10.47 -8.88
CA ASN A 192 8.97 -9.17 -9.53
C ASN A 192 7.70 -8.94 -10.34
N VAL A 193 7.18 -7.72 -10.32
CA VAL A 193 5.96 -7.34 -11.06
C VAL A 193 6.36 -7.15 -12.52
N THR A 194 6.06 -8.11 -13.40
CA THR A 194 6.37 -8.03 -14.83
C THR A 194 5.32 -7.25 -15.63
N LEU A 195 4.14 -7.04 -15.04
CA LEU A 195 3.02 -6.35 -15.64
C LEU A 195 2.19 -5.69 -14.54
N ARG A 196 1.82 -4.42 -14.72
CA ARG A 196 0.78 -3.76 -13.92
C ARG A 196 -0.09 -2.91 -14.82
N TRP A 197 -1.40 -2.87 -14.59
CA TRP A 197 -2.33 -2.16 -15.48
C TRP A 197 -3.55 -1.67 -14.71
N ASP A 198 -4.15 -0.55 -15.14
CA ASP A 198 -5.40 0.00 -14.60
C ASP A 198 -6.35 0.36 -15.75
N GLU A 199 -7.57 -0.17 -15.72
CA GLU A 199 -8.64 0.09 -16.71
C GLU A 199 -9.81 0.91 -16.14
N GLY A 200 -9.73 1.30 -14.86
CA GLY A 200 -10.80 2.02 -14.19
C GLY A 200 -11.07 3.38 -14.84
N GLY A 201 -12.30 3.61 -15.31
CA GLY A 201 -12.71 4.88 -15.93
C GLY A 201 -12.64 4.94 -17.45
N GLY A 202 -12.42 3.80 -18.14
CA GLY A 202 -12.71 3.67 -19.58
C GLY A 202 -11.55 3.87 -20.55
N SER A 203 -10.35 4.19 -20.05
CA SER A 203 -9.12 4.19 -20.85
C SER A 203 -8.03 3.42 -20.12
N GLY A 204 -7.54 2.34 -20.74
CA GLY A 204 -6.52 1.46 -20.16
C GLY A 204 -5.14 2.11 -20.12
N SER A 205 -4.43 1.95 -19.01
CA SER A 205 -3.03 2.37 -18.89
C SER A 205 -2.23 1.46 -17.96
N GLY A 206 -1.04 1.06 -18.37
CA GLY A 206 -0.21 0.11 -17.62
C GLY A 206 1.25 0.12 -18.04
N ASP A 207 2.04 -0.75 -17.41
CA ASP A 207 3.47 -0.89 -17.65
C ASP A 207 3.82 -2.37 -17.79
N VAL A 208 4.57 -2.72 -18.84
CA VAL A 208 5.32 -3.98 -18.95
C VAL A 208 6.74 -3.73 -18.46
N LEU A 209 7.27 -4.65 -17.66
CA LEU A 209 8.38 -4.39 -16.75
C LEU A 209 9.44 -5.50 -16.86
N ALA A 210 10.70 -5.13 -16.96
CA ALA A 210 11.83 -6.06 -17.01
C ALA A 210 12.92 -5.72 -15.99
N TYR A 211 13.64 -6.76 -15.58
CA TYR A 211 14.57 -6.75 -14.46
C TYR A 211 15.91 -7.40 -14.84
N ASP A 212 16.98 -7.03 -14.15
CA ASP A 212 18.25 -7.76 -14.24
C ASP A 212 18.31 -9.00 -13.32
N ALA A 213 19.43 -9.72 -13.36
CA ALA A 213 19.67 -10.90 -12.54
C ALA A 213 19.81 -10.63 -11.03
N LEU A 214 19.85 -9.35 -10.61
CA LEU A 214 19.78 -8.91 -9.21
C LEU A 214 18.38 -8.38 -8.87
N HIS A 215 17.40 -8.62 -9.73
CA HIS A 215 16.01 -8.17 -9.60
C HIS A 215 15.85 -6.64 -9.53
N ARG A 216 16.75 -5.88 -10.15
CA ARG A 216 16.66 -4.41 -10.25
C ARG A 216 15.91 -4.02 -11.52
N LEU A 217 15.04 -3.02 -11.44
CA LEU A 217 14.13 -2.62 -12.54
C LEU A 217 14.90 -1.93 -13.68
N THR A 218 15.13 -2.63 -14.80
CA THR A 218 15.93 -2.10 -15.92
C THR A 218 15.10 -1.45 -17.02
N ARG A 219 13.82 -1.80 -17.17
CA ARG A 219 13.00 -1.33 -18.30
C ARG A 219 11.53 -1.25 -17.93
N VAL A 220 10.91 -0.15 -18.37
CA VAL A 220 9.48 0.15 -18.21
C VAL A 220 8.92 0.53 -19.58
N GLU A 221 8.06 -0.32 -20.14
CA GLU A 221 7.24 -0.01 -21.31
C GLU A 221 5.89 0.46 -20.82
N ASN A 222 5.71 1.78 -20.74
CA ASN A 222 4.43 2.37 -20.36
C ASN A 222 3.52 2.49 -21.58
N ASP A 223 2.28 2.03 -21.46
CA ASP A 223 1.18 2.39 -22.36
C ASP A 223 0.18 3.24 -21.57
N THR A 224 -0.13 4.42 -22.08
CA THR A 224 -1.19 5.28 -21.55
C THR A 224 -2.14 5.64 -22.67
N ASN A 225 -3.31 5.00 -22.72
CA ASN A 225 -4.36 5.22 -23.71
C ASN A 225 -3.87 5.01 -25.18
N GLY A 226 -2.99 4.03 -25.41
CA GLY A 226 -2.38 3.74 -26.71
C GLY A 226 -1.15 4.60 -27.02
N VAL A 227 -0.77 5.54 -26.15
CA VAL A 227 0.50 6.27 -26.24
C VAL A 227 1.56 5.47 -25.51
N GLN A 228 2.48 4.87 -26.26
CA GLN A 228 3.56 4.05 -25.71
C GLN A 228 4.83 4.88 -25.49
N THR A 229 5.45 4.69 -24.33
CA THR A 229 6.74 5.27 -23.97
C THR A 229 7.64 4.22 -23.34
N LEU A 230 8.94 4.36 -23.57
CA LEU A 230 9.98 3.51 -23.00
C LEU A 230 10.77 4.31 -21.97
N THR A 231 11.12 3.67 -20.85
CA THR A 231 12.09 4.18 -19.88
C THR A 231 13.04 3.06 -19.52
N GLU A 232 14.30 3.21 -19.89
CA GLU A 232 15.39 2.32 -19.53
C GLU A 232 16.19 2.88 -18.35
N VAL A 233 16.73 1.99 -17.53
CA VAL A 233 17.58 2.29 -16.38
C VAL A 233 18.77 1.34 -16.35
N ALA A 234 19.97 1.93 -16.33
CA ALA A 234 21.22 1.20 -16.18
C ALA A 234 21.75 1.37 -14.75
N TYR A 235 22.44 0.34 -14.25
CA TYR A 235 23.03 0.32 -12.91
C TYR A 235 24.51 0.01 -12.96
N ASP A 236 25.29 0.58 -12.02
CA ASP A 236 26.68 0.20 -11.82
C ASP A 236 26.84 -1.02 -10.87
N VAL A 237 28.09 -1.44 -10.68
CA VAL A 237 28.46 -2.54 -9.76
C VAL A 237 28.27 -2.21 -8.29
N LEU A 238 28.14 -0.92 -7.94
CA LEU A 238 27.89 -0.43 -6.58
C LEU A 238 26.38 -0.27 -6.28
N GLY A 239 25.51 -0.68 -7.22
CA GLY A 239 24.07 -0.56 -7.08
C GLY A 239 23.54 0.87 -7.24
N ASN A 240 24.34 1.79 -7.77
CA ASN A 240 23.87 3.12 -8.17
C ASN A 240 23.18 3.04 -9.55
N ILE A 241 22.20 3.92 -9.77
CA ILE A 241 21.71 4.22 -11.12
C ILE A 241 22.85 4.89 -11.90
N ALA A 242 23.27 4.33 -13.03
CA ALA A 242 24.26 4.89 -13.93
C ALA A 242 23.63 5.80 -15.00
N ALA A 243 22.43 5.46 -15.47
CA ALA A 243 21.61 6.29 -16.34
C ALA A 243 20.12 5.94 -16.16
N LYS A 244 19.24 6.92 -16.36
CA LYS A 244 17.77 6.73 -16.38
C LYS A 244 17.13 7.66 -17.40
N ASP A 245 16.25 7.14 -18.23
CA ASP A 245 15.53 7.96 -19.21
C ASP A 245 14.70 9.06 -18.54
N GLY A 246 14.61 10.20 -19.23
CA GLY A 246 14.04 11.44 -18.68
C GLY A 246 14.94 12.18 -17.68
N VAL A 247 16.10 11.63 -17.31
CA VAL A 247 17.10 12.29 -16.44
C VAL A 247 18.49 12.33 -17.10
N GLY A 248 18.89 11.26 -17.78
CA GLY A 248 20.20 11.10 -18.41
C GLY A 248 21.20 10.32 -17.55
N ALA A 249 22.50 10.56 -17.78
CA ALA A 249 23.59 9.90 -17.05
C ALA A 249 23.79 10.49 -15.65
N TYR A 250 24.13 9.61 -14.69
CA TYR A 250 24.37 9.94 -13.28
C TYR A 250 25.87 9.80 -12.98
N LEU A 251 26.43 10.78 -12.27
CA LEU A 251 27.81 10.76 -11.76
C LEU A 251 27.81 10.81 -10.24
N TYR A 252 28.81 10.17 -9.63
CA TYR A 252 28.95 9.96 -8.19
C TYR A 252 30.28 10.50 -7.67
N GLY A 253 30.39 10.65 -6.36
CA GLY A 253 31.61 11.11 -5.68
C GLY A 253 32.87 10.40 -6.18
N GLY A 254 33.91 11.19 -6.48
CA GLY A 254 35.16 10.72 -7.08
C GLY A 254 35.18 10.73 -8.62
N ASN A 255 34.07 10.98 -9.29
CA ASN A 255 34.05 11.14 -10.75
C ASN A 255 34.60 12.52 -11.18
N PRO A 256 35.48 12.62 -12.20
CA PRO A 256 36.01 13.91 -12.68
C PRO A 256 34.96 14.91 -13.19
N GLY A 257 33.74 14.46 -13.54
CA GLY A 257 32.63 15.32 -13.94
C GLY A 257 31.82 15.93 -12.78
N CYS A 258 32.18 15.64 -11.53
CA CYS A 258 31.61 16.30 -10.35
C CYS A 258 32.20 17.71 -10.16
N ALA A 259 31.40 18.64 -9.65
CA ALA A 259 31.91 19.94 -9.23
C ALA A 259 32.92 19.80 -8.08
N PRO A 260 34.07 20.51 -8.11
CA PRO A 260 34.98 20.58 -6.97
C PRO A 260 34.25 21.05 -5.70
N GLY A 261 34.47 20.35 -4.58
CA GLY A 261 33.80 20.68 -3.32
C GLY A 261 32.33 20.25 -3.23
N SER A 262 31.81 19.46 -4.18
CA SER A 262 30.44 18.92 -4.12
C SER A 262 30.13 18.05 -2.89
N GLY A 263 31.14 17.55 -2.15
CA GLY A 263 30.93 16.74 -0.94
C GLY A 263 30.31 15.35 -1.18
N ALA A 264 30.00 15.01 -2.43
CA ALA A 264 29.38 13.75 -2.80
C ALA A 264 30.33 12.56 -2.52
N GLY A 265 29.83 11.55 -1.81
CA GLY A 265 30.48 10.25 -1.65
C GLY A 265 30.14 9.26 -2.78
N PRO A 266 30.65 8.00 -2.72
CA PRO A 266 30.52 7.00 -3.81
C PRO A 266 29.09 6.59 -4.20
N HIS A 267 28.11 6.88 -3.35
CA HIS A 267 26.68 6.64 -3.62
C HIS A 267 25.84 7.93 -3.66
N ALA A 268 26.46 9.11 -3.46
CA ALA A 268 25.77 10.39 -3.53
C ALA A 268 25.87 10.93 -4.96
N VAL A 269 24.72 11.24 -5.58
CA VAL A 269 24.64 11.75 -6.96
C VAL A 269 25.27 13.14 -6.99
N CYS A 270 26.44 13.33 -7.60
CA CYS A 270 27.04 14.67 -7.76
C CYS A 270 26.50 15.40 -9.00
N ARG A 271 25.99 14.64 -9.98
CA ARG A 271 25.40 15.16 -11.22
C ARG A 271 24.40 14.16 -11.78
N ALA A 272 23.27 14.64 -12.31
CA ALA A 272 22.32 13.84 -13.09
C ALA A 272 21.87 14.66 -14.31
N GLY A 273 22.25 14.21 -15.51
CA GLY A 273 22.02 14.98 -16.74
C GLY A 273 22.72 16.35 -16.73
N SER A 274 21.96 17.44 -16.80
CA SER A 274 22.45 18.81 -16.63
C SER A 274 22.59 19.25 -15.17
N GLU A 275 21.85 18.64 -14.25
CA GLU A 275 21.74 19.09 -12.87
C GLU A 275 22.97 18.67 -12.05
N ALA A 276 23.52 19.62 -11.29
CA ALA A 276 24.60 19.40 -10.34
C ALA A 276 24.06 19.40 -8.90
N TYR A 277 24.71 18.64 -8.03
CA TYR A 277 24.26 18.38 -6.67
C TYR A 277 25.44 18.47 -5.69
N ALA A 278 25.19 19.00 -4.50
CA ALA A 278 26.18 19.11 -3.43
C ALA A 278 25.64 18.59 -2.09
N TYR A 279 26.55 18.18 -1.21
CA TYR A 279 26.26 17.52 0.07
C TYR A 279 27.07 18.11 1.22
N ASP A 280 26.58 17.93 2.44
CA ASP A 280 27.37 18.14 3.65
C ASP A 280 28.20 16.89 4.02
N ALA A 281 29.06 17.02 5.04
CA ALA A 281 29.95 15.94 5.47
C ALA A 281 29.22 14.70 6.05
N ASN A 282 27.93 14.80 6.40
CA ASN A 282 27.13 13.65 6.82
C ASN A 282 26.46 12.93 5.64
N GLY A 283 26.55 13.47 4.42
CA GLY A 283 25.90 12.93 3.23
C GLY A 283 24.46 13.40 3.07
N ASN A 284 24.10 14.58 3.58
CA ASN A 284 22.80 15.17 3.29
C ASN A 284 22.92 16.15 2.10
N LEU A 285 21.99 16.07 1.14
CA LEU A 285 21.96 16.94 -0.03
C LEU A 285 21.71 18.40 0.39
N THR A 286 22.65 19.31 0.12
CA THR A 286 22.55 20.75 0.46
C THR A 286 22.09 21.60 -0.73
N SER A 287 22.34 21.18 -1.96
CA SER A 287 21.79 21.84 -3.16
C SER A 287 21.66 20.90 -4.36
N GLY A 288 20.73 21.21 -5.27
CA GLY A 288 20.55 20.53 -6.55
C GLY A 288 19.08 20.35 -6.94
N GLY A 289 18.81 20.09 -8.23
CA GLY A 289 17.43 19.98 -8.76
C GLY A 289 16.61 21.26 -8.57
N GLY A 290 17.25 22.44 -8.64
CA GLY A 290 16.63 23.74 -8.36
C GLY A 290 16.34 24.05 -6.88
N ARG A 291 16.88 23.25 -5.93
CA ARG A 291 16.62 23.36 -4.48
C ARG A 291 17.89 23.72 -3.71
N THR A 292 17.73 24.42 -2.60
CA THR A 292 18.73 24.57 -1.52
C THR A 292 18.13 24.05 -0.22
N ILE A 293 18.89 23.27 0.55
CA ILE A 293 18.38 22.51 1.69
C ILE A 293 19.22 22.77 2.94
N GLY A 294 18.57 23.21 4.01
CA GLY A 294 19.14 23.32 5.35
C GLY A 294 18.83 22.06 6.17
N TRP A 295 19.80 21.61 6.98
CA TRP A 295 19.70 20.39 7.77
C TRP A 295 19.93 20.65 9.26
N THR A 296 19.16 19.97 10.10
CA THR A 296 19.34 19.93 11.55
C THR A 296 20.64 19.19 11.92
N ALA A 297 21.06 19.30 13.18
CA ALA A 297 22.23 18.57 13.68
C ALA A 297 22.04 17.04 13.82
N TRP A 298 20.84 16.55 13.49
CA TRP A 298 20.47 15.13 13.53
C TRP A 298 19.98 14.63 12.17
N ASN A 299 20.46 15.26 11.08
CA ASN A 299 20.23 14.85 9.69
C ASN A 299 18.76 14.79 9.27
N MET A 300 17.94 15.70 9.80
CA MET A 300 16.57 15.96 9.34
C MET A 300 16.49 17.28 8.55
N PRO A 301 15.61 17.42 7.55
CA PRO A 301 15.46 18.68 6.81
C PRO A 301 14.94 19.81 7.71
N ALA A 302 15.74 20.85 7.93
CA ALA A 302 15.29 22.06 8.62
C ALA A 302 14.53 22.99 7.68
N SER A 303 15.00 23.12 6.43
CA SER A 303 14.38 23.95 5.40
C SER A 303 14.69 23.43 3.99
N ILE A 304 13.77 23.65 3.05
CA ILE A 304 14.00 23.53 1.61
C ILE A 304 13.49 24.80 0.95
N THR A 305 14.37 25.46 0.18
CA THR A 305 14.03 26.61 -0.67
C THR A 305 14.08 26.19 -2.14
N GLN A 306 13.00 26.41 -2.87
CA GLN A 306 12.89 26.15 -4.31
C GLN A 306 12.14 27.31 -4.98
N ALA A 307 12.65 27.83 -6.10
CA ALA A 307 12.05 28.98 -6.81
C ALA A 307 11.75 30.20 -5.90
N GLY A 308 12.61 30.48 -4.92
CA GLY A 308 12.44 31.56 -3.94
C GLY A 308 11.43 31.27 -2.81
N GLN A 309 10.71 30.15 -2.86
CA GLN A 309 9.76 29.74 -1.84
C GLN A 309 10.41 28.78 -0.84
N ALA A 310 10.26 29.06 0.46
CA ALA A 310 10.82 28.24 1.53
C ALA A 310 9.74 27.40 2.21
N THR A 311 10.03 26.11 2.43
CA THR A 311 9.31 25.25 3.36
C THR A 311 10.22 24.90 4.54
N THR A 312 9.72 24.96 5.77
CA THR A 312 10.50 24.66 7.00
C THR A 312 9.78 23.66 7.89
N TRP A 313 10.55 22.94 8.72
CA TRP A 313 10.02 21.91 9.61
C TRP A 313 10.55 22.04 11.04
N SER A 314 9.77 21.53 11.99
CA SER A 314 10.23 21.28 13.36
C SER A 314 9.85 19.88 13.84
N TYR A 315 10.55 19.42 14.87
CA TYR A 315 10.62 18.01 15.26
C TYR A 315 10.41 17.82 16.77
N ASP A 316 9.88 16.65 17.13
CA ASP A 316 9.73 16.21 18.53
C ASP A 316 11.05 15.64 19.12
N PRO A 317 11.07 15.27 20.41
CA PRO A 317 12.22 14.62 21.06
C PRO A 317 12.68 13.32 20.39
N GLU A 318 11.85 12.64 19.61
CA GLU A 318 12.20 11.42 18.87
C GLU A 318 12.57 11.69 17.40
N HIS A 319 12.74 12.96 17.01
CA HIS A 319 13.02 13.45 15.65
C HIS A 319 11.89 13.22 14.65
N ARG A 320 10.64 13.07 15.10
CA ARG A 320 9.45 13.03 14.22
C ARG A 320 8.97 14.44 13.93
N ARG A 321 8.57 14.70 12.68
CA ARG A 321 8.03 16.00 12.26
C ARG A 321 6.71 16.33 12.98
N VAL A 322 6.63 17.51 13.57
CA VAL A 322 5.44 18.02 14.30
C VAL A 322 4.84 19.27 13.69
N LYS A 323 5.59 19.98 12.84
CA LYS A 323 5.14 21.17 12.13
C LYS A 323 5.81 21.27 10.76
N MET A 324 5.07 21.81 9.80
CA MET A 324 5.56 22.31 8.52
C MET A 324 5.05 23.73 8.32
N THR A 325 5.92 24.64 7.87
CA THR A 325 5.52 25.96 7.38
C THR A 325 5.87 26.04 5.91
N ALA A 326 4.88 26.18 5.04
CA ALA A 326 4.99 26.39 3.60
C ALA A 326 4.44 27.79 3.25
N PRO A 327 4.65 28.32 2.03
CA PRO A 327 4.24 29.68 1.66
C PRO A 327 2.73 29.96 1.81
N ASP A 328 1.90 28.95 1.55
CA ASP A 328 0.44 29.06 1.57
C ASP A 328 -0.19 28.61 2.90
N ARG A 329 0.53 27.86 3.74
CA ARG A 329 -0.01 27.21 4.94
C ARG A 329 1.01 26.85 6.01
N THR A 330 0.55 26.82 7.26
CA THR A 330 1.23 26.13 8.37
C THR A 330 0.43 24.90 8.77
N THR A 331 1.07 23.74 8.84
CA THR A 331 0.45 22.48 9.29
C THR A 331 1.14 21.98 10.56
N TRP A 332 0.36 21.69 11.60
CA TRP A 332 0.78 20.96 12.79
C TRP A 332 0.32 19.51 12.67
N TYR A 333 1.17 18.58 13.11
CA TYR A 333 0.97 17.14 12.97
C TYR A 333 0.90 16.47 14.33
N PHE A 334 -0.22 15.78 14.59
CA PHE A 334 -0.37 14.83 15.67
C PHE A 334 -0.35 13.42 15.06
N ASN A 335 0.84 12.82 15.08
CA ASN A 335 1.12 11.51 14.51
C ASN A 335 1.36 10.48 15.64
N PRO A 336 0.30 9.96 16.28
CA PRO A 336 0.42 8.71 17.02
C PRO A 336 0.76 7.60 15.99
N GLY A 337 1.25 6.44 16.45
CA GLY A 337 1.54 5.34 15.52
C GLY A 337 0.29 4.92 14.73
N ILE A 338 0.43 4.27 13.57
CA ILE A 338 -0.74 3.81 12.79
C ILE A 338 -1.68 2.92 13.63
N HIS A 339 -1.10 2.09 14.51
CA HIS A 339 -1.81 1.24 15.48
C HIS A 339 -2.40 1.99 16.69
N GLN A 340 -2.28 3.32 16.71
CA GLN A 340 -2.75 4.22 17.76
C GLN A 340 -3.77 5.23 17.19
N GLY A 341 -4.49 4.89 16.11
CA GLY A 341 -5.67 5.65 15.67
C GLY A 341 -5.48 6.62 14.52
N GLY A 342 -4.49 6.37 13.67
CA GLY A 342 -4.25 7.19 12.49
C GLY A 342 -3.60 8.53 12.77
N HIS A 343 -3.75 9.49 11.87
CA HIS A 343 -2.99 10.74 11.89
C HIS A 343 -3.93 11.94 11.84
N TYR A 344 -3.69 12.90 12.73
CA TYR A 344 -4.42 14.16 12.76
C TYR A 344 -3.50 15.30 12.34
N GLN A 345 -3.95 16.11 11.39
CA GLN A 345 -3.26 17.30 10.90
C GLN A 345 -4.17 18.51 11.08
N ARG A 346 -3.64 19.57 11.68
CA ARG A 346 -4.29 20.89 11.71
C ARG A 346 -3.55 21.83 10.77
N THR A 347 -4.24 22.42 9.80
CA THR A 347 -3.62 23.30 8.79
C THR A 347 -4.28 24.66 8.80
N ARG A 348 -3.49 25.71 9.07
CA ARG A 348 -3.90 27.11 8.88
C ARG A 348 -3.39 27.62 7.55
N TYR A 349 -4.29 28.00 6.65
CA TYR A 349 -3.98 28.60 5.36
C TYR A 349 -3.76 30.11 5.49
N ALA A 350 -3.04 30.70 4.53
CA ALA A 350 -2.78 32.15 4.47
C ALA A 350 -4.06 32.99 4.43
N GLY A 351 -5.13 32.48 3.81
CA GLY A 351 -6.47 33.08 3.81
C GLY A 351 -7.25 32.98 5.14
N GLY A 352 -6.62 32.52 6.23
CA GLY A 352 -7.20 32.44 7.56
C GLY A 352 -7.99 31.17 7.87
N ALA A 353 -8.43 30.42 6.85
CA ALA A 353 -9.10 29.14 7.03
C ALA A 353 -8.23 28.14 7.81
N VAL A 354 -8.84 27.43 8.76
CA VAL A 354 -8.21 26.34 9.49
C VAL A 354 -8.93 25.04 9.16
N GLU A 355 -8.18 24.09 8.62
CA GLU A 355 -8.59 22.73 8.30
C GLU A 355 -8.12 21.76 9.40
N HIS A 356 -8.95 20.79 9.73
CA HIS A 356 -8.64 19.64 10.58
C HIS A 356 -8.85 18.38 9.76
N ARG A 357 -7.81 17.55 9.63
CA ARG A 357 -7.80 16.37 8.76
C ARG A 357 -7.38 15.14 9.57
N HIS A 358 -8.25 14.13 9.61
CA HIS A 358 -8.03 12.88 10.32
C HIS A 358 -7.95 11.75 9.29
N THR A 359 -6.78 11.13 9.14
CA THR A 359 -6.60 9.97 8.26
C THR A 359 -7.20 8.73 8.92
N LEU A 360 -8.13 8.08 8.23
CA LEU A 360 -8.81 6.87 8.66
C LEU A 360 -8.02 5.62 8.24
N TYR A 361 -7.95 4.61 9.10
CA TYR A 361 -7.25 3.34 8.85
C TYR A 361 -8.17 2.14 9.04
N GLY A 362 -8.14 1.21 8.10
CA GLY A 362 -8.91 -0.04 8.06
C GLY A 362 -8.11 -1.08 7.26
N GLY A 363 -8.31 -2.37 7.50
CA GLY A 363 -7.56 -3.43 6.80
C GLY A 363 -6.02 -3.38 6.94
N GLY A 364 -5.47 -2.58 7.86
CA GLY A 364 -4.03 -2.33 7.99
C GLY A 364 -3.47 -1.19 7.14
N HIS A 365 -4.29 -0.49 6.34
CA HIS A 365 -3.86 0.60 5.45
C HIS A 365 -4.72 1.87 5.63
N PRO A 366 -4.29 3.05 5.12
CA PRO A 366 -5.17 4.21 5.07
C PRO A 366 -6.35 3.93 4.11
N ILE A 367 -7.57 4.18 4.57
CA ILE A 367 -8.82 3.96 3.82
C ILE A 367 -9.47 5.27 3.37
N GLY A 368 -9.05 6.41 3.91
CA GLY A 368 -9.71 7.68 3.69
C GLY A 368 -9.30 8.78 4.66
N GLU A 369 -10.04 9.87 4.66
CA GLU A 369 -9.85 11.03 5.54
C GLU A 369 -11.18 11.71 5.89
N VAL A 370 -11.29 12.21 7.12
CA VAL A 370 -12.36 13.14 7.53
C VAL A 370 -11.78 14.53 7.68
N ILE A 371 -12.38 15.49 6.99
CA ILE A 371 -11.96 16.89 6.96
C ILE A 371 -13.07 17.77 7.56
N THR A 372 -12.70 18.56 8.56
CA THR A 372 -13.52 19.61 9.16
C THR A 372 -12.78 20.95 9.14
N PHE A 373 -13.46 22.04 9.49
CA PHE A 373 -12.89 23.38 9.57
C PHE A 373 -13.24 24.04 10.90
N ASP A 374 -12.50 25.07 11.32
CA ASP A 374 -12.90 25.95 12.44
C ASP A 374 -14.18 26.77 12.08
N SER A 375 -14.55 26.85 10.80
CA SER A 375 -15.86 27.33 10.37
C SER A 375 -16.91 26.23 10.54
N ALA A 376 -18.18 26.60 10.80
CA ALA A 376 -19.31 25.68 10.92
C ALA A 376 -19.73 25.00 9.59
N ALA A 377 -18.79 24.75 8.68
CA ALA A 377 -18.99 23.97 7.48
C ALA A 377 -19.14 22.47 7.85
N PRO A 378 -19.98 21.71 7.13
CA PRO A 378 -20.18 20.29 7.42
C PRO A 378 -18.88 19.48 7.20
N PRO A 379 -18.68 18.38 7.95
CA PRO A 379 -17.58 17.46 7.73
C PRO A 379 -17.61 16.87 6.32
N SER A 380 -16.44 16.74 5.70
CA SER A 380 -16.26 16.07 4.41
C SER A 380 -15.49 14.78 4.62
N VAL A 381 -16.11 13.65 4.26
CA VAL A 381 -15.44 12.34 4.23
C VAL A 381 -14.97 12.04 2.80
N ARG A 382 -13.75 11.52 2.68
CA ARG A 382 -13.17 11.02 1.43
C ARG A 382 -12.61 9.62 1.65
N TYR A 383 -12.66 8.78 0.63
CA TYR A 383 -12.17 7.41 0.66
C TYR A 383 -11.07 7.20 -0.38
N PHE A 384 -10.05 6.41 -0.01
CA PHE A 384 -8.87 6.14 -0.81
C PHE A 384 -8.91 4.72 -1.38
N HIS A 385 -8.64 4.62 -2.69
CA HIS A 385 -8.54 3.37 -3.43
C HIS A 385 -7.10 3.24 -3.91
N GLY A 386 -6.37 2.29 -3.32
CA GLY A 386 -4.91 2.16 -3.44
C GLY A 386 -4.45 1.20 -4.54
N ASP A 387 -3.17 1.20 -4.91
CA ASP A 387 -2.54 0.07 -5.61
C ASP A 387 -2.10 -1.04 -4.63
N ARG A 388 -1.51 -2.14 -5.14
CA ARG A 388 -0.90 -3.20 -4.33
C ARG A 388 0.08 -2.70 -3.25
N GLN A 389 0.72 -1.55 -3.47
CA GLN A 389 1.73 -0.97 -2.59
C GLN A 389 1.13 0.07 -1.61
N GLY A 390 -0.19 0.26 -1.62
CA GLY A 390 -0.87 1.30 -0.84
C GLY A 390 -0.77 2.71 -1.44
N SER A 391 -0.29 2.86 -2.68
CA SER A 391 -0.27 4.16 -3.37
C SER A 391 -1.70 4.61 -3.69
N VAL A 392 -2.12 5.79 -3.24
CA VAL A 392 -3.49 6.29 -3.46
C VAL A 392 -3.69 6.62 -4.95
N MET A 393 -4.40 5.75 -5.67
CA MET A 393 -4.69 5.90 -7.11
C MET A 393 -5.98 6.65 -7.37
N ALA A 394 -7.04 6.43 -6.59
CA ALA A 394 -8.29 7.18 -6.72
C ALA A 394 -8.81 7.64 -5.35
N VAL A 395 -9.50 8.78 -5.35
CA VAL A 395 -10.16 9.36 -4.19
C VAL A 395 -11.63 9.58 -4.51
N THR A 396 -12.54 9.03 -3.73
CA THR A 396 -13.99 9.28 -3.86
C THR A 396 -14.53 10.08 -2.68
N THR A 397 -15.57 10.87 -2.91
CA THR A 397 -16.30 11.61 -1.87
C THR A 397 -17.16 10.67 -1.02
N GLY A 398 -17.70 11.17 0.09
CA GLY A 398 -18.74 10.49 0.88
C GLY A 398 -20.01 10.10 0.09
N SER A 399 -20.23 10.68 -1.09
CA SER A 399 -21.32 10.35 -2.02
C SER A 399 -20.86 9.45 -3.20
N ALA A 400 -19.73 8.75 -3.05
CA ALA A 400 -19.12 7.87 -4.05
C ALA A 400 -18.75 8.51 -5.41
N SER A 401 -18.74 9.84 -5.50
CA SER A 401 -18.28 10.56 -6.69
C SER A 401 -16.75 10.58 -6.74
N LEU A 402 -16.15 10.38 -7.92
CA LEU A 402 -14.69 10.49 -8.11
C LEU A 402 -14.25 11.96 -7.93
N LEU A 403 -13.34 12.20 -6.98
CA LEU A 403 -12.76 13.52 -6.70
C LEU A 403 -11.43 13.72 -7.43
N SER A 404 -10.55 12.71 -7.35
CA SER A 404 -9.24 12.72 -8.01
C SER A 404 -8.83 11.32 -8.44
N LYS A 405 -8.05 11.22 -9.53
CA LYS A 405 -7.35 10.02 -9.96
C LYS A 405 -5.90 10.34 -10.30
N TYR A 406 -4.98 9.49 -9.86
CA TYR A 406 -3.53 9.63 -9.95
C TYR A 406 -2.90 8.38 -10.55
N ARG A 407 -1.79 8.57 -11.26
CA ARG A 407 -0.87 7.50 -11.70
C ARG A 407 0.50 7.78 -11.08
N TYR A 408 1.26 6.74 -10.77
CA TYR A 408 2.65 6.86 -10.33
C TYR A 408 3.54 6.09 -11.30
N ASP A 409 4.67 6.66 -11.71
CA ASP A 409 5.74 5.85 -12.32
C ASP A 409 6.29 4.84 -11.28
N PRO A 410 7.11 3.86 -11.68
CA PRO A 410 7.63 2.88 -10.73
C PRO A 410 8.45 3.50 -9.58
N TRP A 411 8.99 4.71 -9.73
CA TRP A 411 9.73 5.44 -8.70
C TRP A 411 8.89 6.52 -8.01
N GLY A 412 7.56 6.39 -8.04
CA GLY A 412 6.66 7.25 -7.27
C GLY A 412 6.43 8.65 -7.83
N ARG A 413 6.90 8.97 -9.04
CA ARG A 413 6.58 10.27 -9.67
C ARG A 413 5.09 10.30 -10.01
N ARG A 414 4.36 11.19 -9.34
CA ARG A 414 2.90 11.34 -9.48
C ARG A 414 2.53 12.12 -10.75
N SER A 415 1.66 11.54 -11.55
CA SER A 415 0.90 12.18 -12.63
C SER A 415 -0.58 12.26 -12.25
N ILE A 416 -1.27 13.32 -12.67
CA ILE A 416 -2.68 13.55 -12.36
C ILE A 416 -3.50 13.16 -13.57
N VAL A 417 -4.44 12.24 -13.39
CA VAL A 417 -5.39 11.82 -14.43
C VAL A 417 -6.65 12.68 -14.34
N THR A 418 -7.12 12.99 -13.14
CA THR A 418 -8.28 13.86 -12.88
C THR A 418 -8.18 14.46 -11.47
N GLY A 419 -8.77 15.64 -11.25
CA GLY A 419 -8.85 16.29 -9.94
C GLY A 419 -7.66 17.20 -9.62
N ALA A 420 -7.40 17.41 -8.33
CA ALA A 420 -6.45 18.42 -7.84
C ALA A 420 -5.09 17.84 -7.37
N ALA A 421 -4.02 18.60 -7.61
CA ALA A 421 -2.64 18.29 -7.20
C ALA A 421 -2.31 18.68 -5.75
N SER A 422 -2.86 19.82 -5.33
CA SER A 422 -2.51 20.58 -4.13
C SER A 422 -3.74 21.35 -3.59
N GLY A 423 -3.57 22.02 -2.46
CA GLY A 423 -4.64 22.79 -1.81
C GLY A 423 -5.73 21.94 -1.16
N LEU A 424 -6.85 22.59 -0.80
CA LEU A 424 -7.95 22.00 -0.01
C LEU A 424 -8.60 20.76 -0.66
N LEU A 425 -8.69 20.73 -1.99
CA LEU A 425 -9.37 19.67 -2.73
C LEU A 425 -8.47 18.44 -3.00
N ALA A 426 -7.17 18.54 -2.78
CA ALA A 426 -6.26 17.41 -2.94
C ALA A 426 -6.24 16.51 -1.68
N THR A 427 -5.85 15.26 -1.88
CA THR A 427 -5.27 14.44 -0.82
C THR A 427 -3.77 14.73 -0.71
N ARG A 428 -3.26 14.67 0.52
CA ARG A 428 -1.83 14.79 0.82
C ARG A 428 -1.11 13.45 0.65
N GLN A 429 -1.83 12.34 0.87
CA GLN A 429 -1.31 10.98 0.69
C GLN A 429 -1.17 10.65 -0.80
N GLY A 430 -0.12 9.91 -1.15
CA GLY A 430 0.16 9.51 -2.52
C GLY A 430 0.90 8.18 -2.60
N HIS A 431 2.12 8.20 -3.14
CA HIS A 431 2.90 6.99 -3.41
C HIS A 431 3.16 6.20 -2.12
N THR A 432 2.82 4.90 -2.13
CA THR A 432 3.01 3.99 -0.99
C THR A 432 2.39 4.47 0.34
N GLY A 433 1.35 5.33 0.26
CA GLY A 433 0.68 5.91 1.42
C GLY A 433 1.42 7.07 2.11
N HIS A 434 2.49 7.60 1.52
CA HIS A 434 3.27 8.74 2.05
C HIS A 434 2.75 10.11 1.59
N GLU A 435 3.11 11.16 2.32
CA GLU A 435 2.78 12.54 1.94
C GLU A 435 3.62 13.00 0.73
N MET A 436 2.94 13.50 -0.31
CA MET A 436 3.57 14.14 -1.46
C MET A 436 3.76 15.63 -1.19
N LEU A 437 5.02 16.11 -1.15
CA LEU A 437 5.33 17.53 -0.97
C LEU A 437 5.28 18.28 -2.30
N GLU A 438 4.86 19.54 -2.26
CA GLU A 438 4.67 20.39 -3.45
C GLU A 438 5.99 20.73 -4.18
N ILE A 439 7.12 20.60 -3.48
CA ILE A 439 8.49 20.67 -4.02
C ILE A 439 8.92 19.41 -4.82
N GLY A 440 7.98 18.50 -5.10
CA GLY A 440 8.21 17.29 -5.88
C GLY A 440 8.99 16.20 -5.15
N LEU A 441 9.02 16.22 -3.81
CA LEU A 441 9.62 15.20 -2.96
C LEU A 441 8.53 14.41 -2.22
N THR A 442 8.82 13.16 -1.88
CA THR A 442 7.94 12.33 -1.04
C THR A 442 8.47 12.32 0.40
N HIS A 443 7.62 12.60 1.38
CA HIS A 443 7.99 12.62 2.80
C HIS A 443 7.80 11.22 3.41
N MET A 444 8.81 10.35 3.24
CA MET A 444 8.82 8.98 3.77
C MET A 444 9.17 8.95 5.27
N ASN A 445 8.55 9.83 6.06
CA ASN A 445 8.76 10.04 7.50
C ASN A 445 10.20 10.37 7.95
N ALA A 446 11.11 9.40 7.91
CA ALA A 446 12.49 9.53 8.33
C ALA A 446 13.40 10.28 7.35
N ARG A 447 13.13 10.14 6.05
CA ARG A 447 13.91 10.73 4.96
C ARG A 447 12.99 11.29 3.90
N LEU A 448 13.49 12.27 3.16
CA LEU A 448 12.83 12.72 1.93
C LEU A 448 13.37 11.92 0.75
N TYR A 449 12.45 11.53 -0.12
CA TYR A 449 12.72 10.76 -1.32
C TYR A 449 12.46 11.64 -2.55
N ASP A 450 13.42 11.68 -3.49
CA ASP A 450 13.27 12.35 -4.77
C ASP A 450 12.89 11.30 -5.85
N PRO A 451 11.63 11.29 -6.31
CA PRO A 451 11.15 10.33 -7.32
C PRO A 451 11.71 10.60 -8.72
N VAL A 452 12.26 11.79 -9.00
CA VAL A 452 12.92 12.08 -10.28
C VAL A 452 14.30 11.45 -10.30
N LEU A 453 15.08 11.62 -9.23
CA LEU A 453 16.36 10.92 -9.05
C LEU A 453 16.21 9.43 -8.74
N ALA A 454 15.00 8.99 -8.36
CA ALA A 454 14.70 7.66 -7.84
C ALA A 454 15.47 7.29 -6.55
N ARG A 455 15.86 8.27 -5.73
CA ARG A 455 16.77 8.09 -4.58
C ARG A 455 16.39 8.95 -3.37
N PHE A 456 16.85 8.55 -2.18
CA PHE A 456 16.79 9.40 -1.00
C PHE A 456 17.79 10.58 -1.11
N ILE A 457 17.45 11.72 -0.51
CA ILE A 457 18.33 12.91 -0.51
C ILE A 457 19.28 12.98 0.71
N SER A 458 19.20 11.99 1.61
CA SER A 458 20.13 11.81 2.73
C SER A 458 20.47 10.33 2.91
N ALA A 459 21.67 10.07 3.40
CA ALA A 459 22.17 8.71 3.62
C ALA A 459 21.40 7.98 4.74
N ASP A 460 21.01 6.73 4.50
CA ASP A 460 20.41 5.85 5.52
C ASP A 460 21.37 5.69 6.70
N PRO A 461 20.99 5.98 7.96
CA PRO A 461 21.80 5.61 9.12
C PRO A 461 21.92 4.09 9.32
N LEU A 462 21.06 3.28 8.69
CA LEU A 462 21.05 1.83 8.81
C LEU A 462 21.55 1.14 7.53
N VAL A 463 22.32 0.07 7.69
CA VAL A 463 22.61 -0.91 6.63
C VAL A 463 21.76 -2.15 6.94
N GLN A 464 20.69 -2.32 6.18
CA GLN A 464 19.61 -3.27 6.51
C GLN A 464 20.03 -4.73 6.27
N ALA A 465 20.83 -5.00 5.24
CA ALA A 465 21.38 -6.31 4.93
C ALA A 465 22.90 -6.22 4.70
N PRO A 466 23.75 -6.23 5.76
CA PRO A 466 25.20 -6.05 5.64
C PRO A 466 25.95 -7.07 4.77
N HIS A 467 25.30 -8.19 4.40
CA HIS A 467 25.83 -9.22 3.51
C HIS A 467 25.39 -9.06 2.05
N ASP A 468 24.47 -8.15 1.75
CA ASP A 468 24.12 -7.74 0.40
C ASP A 468 24.86 -6.44 0.05
N LEU A 469 25.67 -6.48 -1.00
CA LEU A 469 26.42 -5.33 -1.50
C LEU A 469 25.50 -4.21 -1.99
N GLN A 470 24.27 -4.51 -2.44
CA GLN A 470 23.29 -3.48 -2.79
C GLN A 470 22.81 -2.71 -1.54
N SER A 471 22.79 -3.32 -0.36
CA SER A 471 22.43 -2.64 0.90
C SER A 471 23.47 -1.63 1.37
N LEU A 472 24.69 -1.64 0.84
CA LEU A 472 25.72 -0.64 1.14
C LEU A 472 25.42 0.70 0.45
N ASN A 473 24.56 0.70 -0.57
CA ASN A 473 24.04 1.92 -1.17
C ASN A 473 23.00 2.60 -0.26
N ARG A 474 23.49 3.43 0.66
CA ARG A 474 22.72 4.20 1.65
C ARG A 474 21.71 5.22 1.07
N TYR A 475 21.66 5.43 -0.25
CA TYR A 475 20.70 6.33 -0.91
C TYR A 475 19.74 5.60 -1.87
N GLY A 476 19.94 4.31 -2.11
CA GLY A 476 19.07 3.51 -2.97
C GLY A 476 17.68 3.35 -2.36
N TYR A 477 16.66 3.31 -3.20
CA TYR A 477 15.30 3.01 -2.77
C TYR A 477 14.99 1.54 -3.01
N VAL A 478 14.74 0.81 -1.91
CA VAL A 478 14.31 -0.61 -1.88
C VAL A 478 15.02 -1.52 -2.89
N PHE A 479 16.36 -1.56 -2.80
CA PHE A 479 17.25 -2.34 -3.68
C PHE A 479 17.08 -2.10 -5.19
N ASN A 480 16.55 -0.93 -5.59
CA ASN A 480 16.19 -0.60 -6.97
C ASN A 480 15.05 -1.47 -7.56
N ASN A 481 14.17 -2.03 -6.71
CA ASN A 481 12.99 -2.78 -7.13
C ASN A 481 11.69 -2.19 -6.51
N PRO A 482 11.25 -1.00 -6.98
CA PRO A 482 10.20 -0.21 -6.32
C PRO A 482 8.76 -0.66 -6.66
N LEU A 483 8.60 -1.90 -7.16
CA LEU A 483 7.30 -2.54 -7.38
C LEU A 483 7.13 -3.83 -6.56
N ALA A 484 8.24 -4.46 -6.13
CA ALA A 484 8.21 -5.60 -5.22
C ALA A 484 8.25 -5.20 -3.73
N TYR A 485 8.76 -4.01 -3.42
CA TYR A 485 9.04 -3.55 -2.05
C TYR A 485 8.55 -2.13 -1.77
N THR A 486 8.34 -1.81 -0.50
CA THR A 486 8.08 -0.45 0.00
C THR A 486 9.00 -0.09 1.17
N ASP A 487 9.16 1.21 1.43
CA ASP A 487 9.73 1.71 2.69
C ASP A 487 8.68 2.50 3.48
N PRO A 488 7.95 1.87 4.42
CA PRO A 488 6.93 2.56 5.22
C PRO A 488 7.49 3.56 6.24
N SER A 489 8.80 3.52 6.50
CA SER A 489 9.43 4.27 7.60
C SER A 489 10.43 5.34 7.14
N GLY A 490 10.95 5.21 5.92
CA GLY A 490 12.15 5.86 5.42
C GLY A 490 13.46 5.24 5.93
N TYR A 491 13.43 4.06 6.55
CA TYR A 491 14.59 3.30 7.05
C TYR A 491 14.49 1.77 6.81
N GLN A 492 13.56 1.29 5.97
CA GLN A 492 13.26 -0.15 5.82
C GLN A 492 12.99 -0.55 4.36
N SER A 493 13.26 -1.81 4.02
CA SER A 493 12.79 -2.44 2.78
C SER A 493 11.88 -3.61 3.12
N ASN A 494 10.57 -3.41 3.01
CA ASN A 494 9.58 -4.43 3.31
C ASN A 494 9.05 -5.04 2.01
N LEU A 495 8.94 -6.37 1.94
CA LEU A 495 8.31 -7.08 0.83
C LEU A 495 6.81 -6.72 0.78
N ASN A 496 6.31 -6.41 -0.42
CA ASN A 496 4.91 -6.01 -0.61
C ASN A 496 3.97 -7.21 -0.66
N GLU A 497 3.70 -7.78 0.51
CA GLU A 497 2.49 -8.55 0.73
C GLU A 497 1.67 -7.78 1.77
N ILE A 498 0.48 -7.30 1.39
CA ILE A 498 -0.55 -6.90 2.36
C ILE A 498 -1.10 -8.18 2.98
N LYS A 499 -0.24 -8.86 3.73
CA LYS A 499 -0.69 -9.67 4.84
C LYS A 499 -1.36 -8.70 5.80
N ILE A 500 -2.42 -9.14 6.46
CA ILE A 500 -2.63 -8.65 7.82
C ILE A 500 -1.43 -9.17 8.60
N THR A 501 -0.32 -8.40 8.60
CA THR A 501 0.88 -8.68 9.40
C THR A 501 0.37 -8.95 10.79
N GLU A 502 0.55 -10.19 11.27
CA GLU A 502 -0.28 -10.76 12.33
C GLU A 502 -0.60 -9.70 13.38
N SER A 503 -1.88 -9.33 13.54
CA SER A 503 -2.30 -8.55 14.69
C SER A 503 -2.33 -9.43 15.94
N ARG A 504 -1.27 -10.22 16.14
CA ARG A 504 -0.59 -10.29 17.42
C ARG A 504 -0.14 -8.87 17.74
N TRP A 505 -1.04 -8.14 18.39
CA TRP A 505 -0.74 -6.89 19.06
C TRP A 505 0.37 -7.16 20.07
N ILE A 506 1.63 -6.98 19.66
CA ILE A 506 2.79 -7.26 20.52
C ILE A 506 2.78 -6.24 21.65
N ASN A 507 2.22 -6.65 22.79
CA ASN A 507 2.63 -6.11 24.08
C ASN A 507 4.16 -6.10 24.12
N PRO A 508 4.82 -5.01 24.54
CA PRO A 508 6.19 -5.17 25.04
C PRO A 508 6.12 -6.22 26.15
N LEU A 509 6.93 -7.29 26.05
CA LEU A 509 6.82 -8.44 26.95
C LEU A 509 6.78 -7.98 28.41
N VAL A 510 5.64 -8.18 29.07
CA VAL A 510 5.54 -8.16 30.53
C VAL A 510 5.19 -9.57 30.96
N THR A 511 6.20 -10.30 31.43
CA THR A 511 5.99 -11.58 32.12
C THR A 511 5.39 -11.27 33.50
N VAL A 512 4.06 -11.21 33.58
CA VAL A 512 3.33 -11.15 34.86
C VAL A 512 2.81 -12.54 35.22
N ASN A 513 3.37 -13.09 36.29
CA ASN A 513 2.86 -14.29 36.95
C ASN A 513 1.55 -13.91 37.69
N PRO A 514 0.47 -14.70 37.62
CA PRO A 514 -0.83 -14.27 38.13
C PRO A 514 -1.02 -14.57 39.62
N LEU A 515 -1.37 -13.56 40.42
CA LEU A 515 -2.12 -13.73 41.67
C LEU A 515 -3.18 -12.63 41.82
N LEU A 516 -4.29 -13.01 42.45
CA LEU A 516 -5.61 -12.35 42.45
C LEU A 516 -5.72 -11.17 43.44
N GLY A 517 -6.74 -10.30 43.28
CA GLY A 517 -7.17 -9.40 44.36
C GLY A 517 -7.94 -8.13 43.96
N ASP A 518 -9.27 -8.27 43.83
CA ASP A 518 -10.39 -7.32 43.80
C ASP A 518 -10.28 -5.81 44.17
N THR A 519 -11.09 -5.04 43.42
CA THR A 519 -11.94 -3.86 43.78
C THR A 519 -11.54 -2.85 44.88
N LEU A 520 -11.58 -1.54 44.57
CA LEU A 520 -12.68 -0.61 44.94
C LEU A 520 -12.43 0.85 44.52
N ALA A 521 -13.46 1.69 44.63
CA ALA A 521 -13.49 3.09 44.18
C ALA A 521 -13.02 4.10 45.25
N GLY A 522 -12.72 5.33 44.82
CA GLY A 522 -12.50 6.49 45.70
C GLY A 522 -11.49 7.49 45.12
N GLY A 523 -11.96 8.66 44.67
CA GLY A 523 -11.08 9.74 44.22
C GLY A 523 -10.56 10.60 45.38
N LEU A 524 -9.63 11.53 45.09
CA LEU A 524 -9.49 12.78 45.86
C LEU A 524 -8.63 13.81 45.10
N SER A 525 -8.88 15.08 45.40
CA SER A 525 -8.24 16.27 44.84
C SER A 525 -6.96 16.68 45.60
N GLY A 526 -5.98 17.25 44.89
CA GLY A 526 -4.86 17.98 45.49
C GLY A 526 -3.94 18.57 44.42
N GLY A 527 -3.68 19.88 44.45
CA GLY A 527 -2.95 20.59 43.40
C GLY A 527 -1.68 21.31 43.87
N MET A 528 -0.82 21.62 42.89
CA MET A 528 0.32 22.57 42.84
C MET A 528 0.84 22.47 41.38
N GLY A 529 1.43 23.45 40.70
CA GLY A 529 1.84 24.81 41.06
C GLY A 529 2.83 25.32 40.00
N GLY A 530 2.33 25.74 38.83
CA GLY A 530 3.09 26.14 37.64
C GLY A 530 2.12 26.71 36.58
N PRO A 531 2.60 27.35 35.48
CA PRO A 531 1.72 28.11 34.58
C PRO A 531 0.56 27.25 34.07
N ALA A 532 -0.66 27.77 34.24
CA ALA A 532 -1.88 26.97 34.25
C ALA A 532 -2.34 26.51 32.86
N PHE A 533 -1.77 25.41 32.38
CA PHE A 533 -2.37 24.57 31.35
C PHE A 533 -3.42 23.67 32.02
N SER A 534 -4.67 24.13 32.04
CA SER A 534 -5.71 23.41 32.76
C SER A 534 -6.14 22.14 32.00
N PHE A 535 -5.73 20.98 32.50
CA PHE A 535 -6.33 19.67 32.17
C PHE A 535 -7.86 19.72 32.27
N GLN A 536 -8.37 20.57 33.16
CA GLN A 536 -9.79 20.89 33.33
C GLN A 536 -10.48 21.40 32.04
N ALA A 537 -9.79 22.13 31.16
CA ALA A 537 -10.36 22.57 29.87
C ALA A 537 -10.38 21.46 28.81
N PHE A 538 -9.43 20.51 28.85
CA PHE A 538 -9.48 19.29 28.05
C PHE A 538 -10.59 18.37 28.56
N ALA A 539 -10.64 18.10 29.86
CA ALA A 539 -11.70 17.34 30.50
C ALA A 539 -13.08 17.94 30.19
N GLN A 540 -13.30 19.24 30.41
CA GLN A 540 -14.56 19.90 30.04
C GLN A 540 -14.92 19.81 28.55
N ARG A 541 -13.94 19.79 27.63
CA ARG A 541 -14.23 19.56 26.20
C ARG A 541 -14.64 18.11 25.92
N MET A 542 -14.07 17.13 26.63
CA MET A 542 -14.40 15.71 26.49
C MET A 542 -15.73 15.36 27.22
N ASP A 543 -15.98 15.95 28.38
CA ASP A 543 -17.24 15.89 29.14
C ASP A 543 -18.42 16.44 28.33
N ASN A 544 -18.17 17.34 27.37
CA ASN A 544 -19.16 17.85 26.41
C ASN A 544 -19.37 16.94 25.17
N VAL A 545 -18.48 15.97 24.91
CA VAL A 545 -18.64 14.94 23.86
C VAL A 545 -19.38 13.71 24.41
N SER A 546 -19.19 13.41 25.69
CA SER A 546 -19.84 12.30 26.42
C SER A 546 -21.39 12.24 26.42
N PRO A 547 -22.17 13.34 26.47
CA PRO A 547 -23.61 13.26 26.75
C PRO A 547 -24.44 12.62 25.62
N ALA A 548 -23.91 12.55 24.40
CA ALA A 548 -24.56 11.90 23.28
C ALA A 548 -24.54 10.36 23.37
N VAL A 549 -23.66 9.78 24.19
CA VAL A 549 -23.45 8.33 24.28
C VAL A 549 -24.30 7.68 25.37
N GLN A 550 -24.62 8.39 26.46
CA GLN A 550 -25.33 7.83 27.62
C GLN A 550 -26.84 7.57 27.42
N SER A 551 -27.42 7.92 26.27
CA SER A 551 -28.85 7.71 25.98
C SER A 551 -29.16 6.54 25.04
N ALA A 552 -28.13 5.84 24.52
CA ALA A 552 -28.30 4.72 23.60
C ALA A 552 -28.27 3.33 24.27
N ASP A 553 -27.57 3.18 25.40
CA ASP A 553 -27.30 1.88 26.06
C ASP A 553 -28.40 1.39 27.02
N ALA A 554 -29.64 1.90 26.90
CA ALA A 554 -30.74 1.63 27.85
C ALA A 554 -31.98 0.96 27.24
N ALA A 555 -31.86 0.34 26.05
CA ALA A 555 -33.00 -0.34 25.40
C ALA A 555 -32.63 -1.70 24.78
N SER A 556 -33.49 -2.70 25.04
CA SER A 556 -33.50 -4.06 24.48
C SER A 556 -32.35 -5.02 24.87
N GLU A 557 -32.36 -5.47 26.14
CA GLU A 557 -32.12 -6.89 26.39
C GLU A 557 -33.39 -7.67 26.04
N GLU A 558 -33.40 -8.38 24.90
CA GLU A 558 -34.32 -9.51 24.68
C GLU A 558 -33.52 -10.80 24.46
N PRO A 559 -33.87 -11.92 25.11
CA PRO A 559 -33.16 -13.18 24.96
C PRO A 559 -33.51 -13.84 23.63
N VAL A 560 -32.54 -13.92 22.71
CA VAL A 560 -32.70 -14.69 21.47
C VAL A 560 -32.80 -16.18 21.79
N VAL A 561 -34.02 -16.72 21.68
CA VAL A 561 -34.28 -18.16 21.78
C VAL A 561 -33.69 -18.86 20.56
N LEU A 562 -32.72 -19.76 20.79
CA LEU A 562 -32.17 -20.62 19.74
C LEU A 562 -33.24 -21.62 19.25
N PRO A 563 -33.53 -21.71 17.95
CA PRO A 563 -34.34 -22.81 17.42
C PRO A 563 -33.55 -24.13 17.53
N THR A 564 -34.22 -25.16 18.04
CA THR A 564 -33.65 -26.50 18.18
C THR A 564 -33.32 -27.09 16.80
N ILE A 565 -32.09 -27.56 16.61
CA ILE A 565 -31.68 -28.26 15.40
C ILE A 565 -32.36 -29.64 15.38
N ASN A 566 -33.43 -29.78 14.61
CA ASN A 566 -33.92 -31.08 14.18
C ASN A 566 -33.07 -31.56 13.00
N VAL A 567 -32.50 -32.76 13.13
CA VAL A 567 -31.84 -33.44 12.02
C VAL A 567 -32.90 -33.81 10.99
N VAL A 568 -32.76 -33.31 9.76
CA VAL A 568 -33.57 -33.71 8.60
C VAL A 568 -32.61 -34.16 7.51
N GLU A 569 -32.88 -35.34 6.96
CA GLU A 569 -32.06 -35.97 5.91
C GLU A 569 -32.18 -35.21 4.57
N THR A 570 -31.18 -35.38 3.71
CA THR A 570 -31.03 -34.68 2.43
C THR A 570 -32.14 -35.00 1.43
N PRO A 571 -32.74 -34.00 0.76
CA PRO A 571 -33.44 -34.20 -0.50
C PRO A 571 -32.49 -34.02 -1.70
N GLU A 572 -32.63 -34.88 -2.71
CA GLU A 572 -31.90 -34.81 -3.98
C GLU A 572 -32.24 -33.54 -4.78
N PHE A 573 -31.29 -33.05 -5.58
CA PHE A 573 -31.43 -31.80 -6.33
C PHE A 573 -32.09 -32.05 -7.70
N ASP A 574 -33.37 -31.73 -7.83
CA ASP A 574 -34.14 -31.83 -9.07
C ASP A 574 -33.76 -30.73 -10.08
N ALA A 575 -33.22 -31.14 -11.24
CA ALA A 575 -32.75 -30.25 -12.30
C ALA A 575 -33.88 -29.48 -13.04
N GLY A 576 -35.15 -29.78 -12.79
CA GLY A 576 -36.29 -29.22 -13.53
C GLY A 576 -36.58 -27.72 -13.30
N LYS A 577 -36.08 -27.10 -12.22
CA LYS A 577 -36.50 -25.73 -11.82
C LYS A 577 -35.58 -24.58 -12.24
N ALA A 578 -34.48 -24.85 -12.95
CA ALA A 578 -33.59 -23.80 -13.45
C ALA A 578 -34.11 -23.06 -14.70
N ALA A 579 -35.15 -23.58 -15.37
CA ALA A 579 -35.65 -23.04 -16.63
C ALA A 579 -36.51 -21.77 -16.48
N ASP A 580 -37.34 -21.67 -15.43
CA ASP A 580 -38.32 -20.57 -15.29
C ASP A 580 -37.71 -19.21 -14.89
N LEU A 581 -36.47 -19.19 -14.39
CA LEU A 581 -35.74 -17.94 -14.12
C LEU A 581 -35.01 -17.38 -15.36
N LEU A 582 -34.87 -18.17 -16.43
CA LEU A 582 -34.17 -17.74 -17.66
C LEU A 582 -35.03 -16.90 -18.60
N GLY A 583 -36.37 -16.88 -18.40
CA GLY A 583 -37.31 -16.13 -19.24
C GLY A 583 -37.49 -14.65 -18.87
N ALA A 584 -36.97 -14.19 -17.73
CA ALA A 584 -37.28 -12.87 -17.18
C ALA A 584 -36.25 -11.76 -17.49
N PHE A 585 -35.07 -12.09 -18.03
CA PHE A 585 -33.99 -11.12 -18.26
C PHE A 585 -33.74 -10.73 -19.73
N THR A 586 -34.53 -11.28 -20.67
CA THR A 586 -34.45 -10.99 -22.11
C THR A 586 -35.24 -9.75 -22.55
N LEU A 587 -35.22 -8.66 -21.76
CA LEU A 587 -35.83 -7.37 -22.14
C LEU A 587 -34.92 -6.13 -22.06
N LEU A 588 -33.65 -6.24 -21.59
CA LEU A 588 -32.76 -5.07 -21.40
C LEU A 588 -31.30 -5.24 -21.88
N GLY A 589 -31.01 -6.18 -22.77
CA GLY A 589 -30.01 -5.99 -23.84
C GLY A 589 -28.52 -5.75 -23.51
N TYR A 590 -27.91 -6.41 -22.51
CA TYR A 590 -26.45 -6.42 -22.32
C TYR A 590 -25.89 -7.84 -22.05
N PRO A 591 -24.70 -8.21 -22.58
CA PRO A 591 -24.08 -9.52 -22.36
C PRO A 591 -23.27 -9.58 -21.04
N LEU A 592 -23.09 -10.80 -20.53
CA LEU A 592 -22.46 -11.09 -19.23
C LEU A 592 -21.41 -12.21 -19.40
N GLU A 593 -20.12 -11.91 -19.17
CA GLU A 593 -19.03 -12.90 -19.25
C GLU A 593 -18.00 -12.72 -18.12
N VAL A 594 -18.08 -13.58 -17.10
CA VAL A 594 -16.93 -14.09 -16.30
C VAL A 594 -17.36 -15.46 -15.74
N TYR A 595 -16.53 -16.50 -15.91
CA TYR A 595 -16.14 -17.53 -14.90
C TYR A 595 -15.56 -18.78 -15.58
N GLY A 596 -14.46 -19.33 -15.03
CA GLY A 596 -13.98 -20.67 -15.40
C GLY A 596 -12.46 -20.88 -15.35
N ALA A 597 -11.86 -20.94 -14.16
CA ALA A 597 -10.50 -21.46 -13.97
C ALA A 597 -10.29 -21.99 -12.53
N LEU A 598 -10.18 -23.31 -12.34
CA LEU A 598 -9.69 -23.95 -11.11
C LEU A 598 -9.40 -25.45 -11.35
N TYR A 599 -8.23 -25.93 -10.86
CA TYR A 599 -7.68 -27.32 -10.97
C TYR A 599 -7.39 -27.77 -12.43
N GLY A 600 -6.40 -28.61 -12.80
CA GLY A 600 -5.20 -29.25 -12.23
C GLY A 600 -4.55 -30.09 -13.37
N GLU A 601 -3.28 -30.50 -13.43
CA GLU A 601 -2.08 -30.36 -12.57
C GLU A 601 -0.79 -30.26 -13.43
N THR A 602 0.40 -30.28 -12.83
CA THR A 602 1.72 -30.27 -13.52
C THR A 602 2.16 -31.64 -14.07
N PHE A 603 2.57 -31.70 -15.35
CA PHE A 603 3.45 -32.77 -15.86
C PHE A 603 4.40 -32.26 -16.96
N PHE A 604 5.70 -32.15 -16.65
CA PHE A 604 6.77 -32.06 -17.66
C PHE A 604 7.56 -33.36 -17.72
N GLY A 605 7.40 -34.10 -18.82
CA GLY A 605 8.33 -35.16 -19.19
C GLY A 605 9.63 -34.55 -19.75
N ARG A 606 10.78 -34.99 -19.27
CA ARG A 606 12.09 -34.60 -19.81
C ARG A 606 12.23 -35.08 -21.26
N GLU A 607 12.61 -34.18 -22.17
CA GLU A 607 13.86 -34.25 -22.95
C GLU A 607 13.97 -33.08 -23.96
N GLN A 608 15.19 -32.78 -24.40
CA GLN A 608 15.55 -31.71 -25.37
C GLN A 608 15.38 -30.25 -24.91
N LEU A 609 16.29 -29.80 -24.03
CA LEU A 609 16.79 -28.42 -23.98
C LEU A 609 18.31 -28.46 -23.71
N THR A 610 19.09 -27.66 -24.43
CA THR A 610 20.55 -27.62 -24.26
C THR A 610 20.95 -26.80 -23.01
N PRO A 611 22.19 -26.94 -22.49
CA PRO A 611 22.61 -26.24 -21.27
C PRO A 611 22.51 -24.71 -21.33
N TRP A 612 22.62 -24.11 -22.53
CA TRP A 612 22.55 -22.65 -22.70
C TRP A 612 21.12 -22.10 -22.75
N GLU A 613 20.14 -22.89 -23.20
CA GLU A 613 18.73 -22.48 -23.26
C GLU A 613 18.05 -22.45 -21.88
N ARG A 614 18.65 -23.11 -20.88
CA ARG A 614 18.18 -23.07 -19.49
C ARG A 614 18.57 -21.80 -18.73
N LEU A 615 19.47 -20.97 -19.27
CA LEU A 615 20.04 -19.84 -18.54
C LEU A 615 19.32 -18.51 -18.81
N LEU A 616 18.52 -18.40 -19.88
CA LEU A 616 18.01 -17.10 -20.37
C LEU A 616 16.50 -16.86 -20.27
N GLY A 617 15.67 -17.85 -19.91
CA GLY A 617 14.31 -17.61 -19.38
C GLY A 617 13.34 -16.77 -20.22
N ILE A 618 13.58 -16.57 -21.52
CA ILE A 618 12.77 -15.71 -22.41
C ILE A 618 11.92 -16.57 -23.35
N ILE A 619 10.60 -16.50 -23.19
CA ILE A 619 9.63 -16.82 -24.25
C ILE A 619 8.88 -15.52 -24.56
N PRO A 620 9.14 -14.86 -25.70
CA PRO A 620 8.40 -13.66 -26.08
C PRO A 620 7.05 -14.07 -26.68
N PHE A 621 5.96 -13.61 -26.08
CA PHE A 621 4.61 -13.81 -26.63
C PHE A 621 4.35 -12.76 -27.72
N ALA A 622 4.41 -13.17 -28.99
CA ALA A 622 3.97 -12.38 -30.12
C ALA A 622 3.22 -13.28 -31.11
N GLY A 623 1.90 -13.12 -31.21
CA GLY A 623 1.07 -13.94 -32.10
C GLY A 623 -0.39 -13.51 -32.10
N SER A 624 -0.89 -13.10 -33.28
CA SER A 624 -2.27 -12.63 -33.47
C SER A 624 -3.23 -13.76 -33.83
N ILE A 625 -4.46 -13.68 -33.34
CA ILE A 625 -5.53 -14.65 -33.63
C ILE A 625 -5.94 -14.52 -35.11
N ARG A 626 -5.66 -15.54 -35.92
CA ARG A 626 -6.21 -15.65 -37.28
C ARG A 626 -7.59 -16.29 -37.26
N LYS A 627 -8.50 -15.73 -38.04
CA LYS A 627 -9.91 -16.12 -38.13
C LYS A 627 -10.16 -16.89 -39.42
N VAL A 628 -10.76 -18.08 -39.32
CA VAL A 628 -11.23 -18.85 -40.48
C VAL A 628 -12.75 -18.67 -40.60
N GLY A 629 -13.22 -18.09 -41.71
CA GLY A 629 -14.65 -17.86 -41.98
C GLY A 629 -15.21 -16.55 -41.41
N GLY A 630 -15.98 -15.84 -42.22
CA GLY A 630 -16.55 -14.53 -41.88
C GLY A 630 -17.93 -14.61 -41.22
N ALA A 631 -17.99 -14.33 -39.91
CA ALA A 631 -19.18 -13.88 -39.17
C ALA A 631 -18.75 -13.10 -37.92
N ALA A 632 -19.64 -12.30 -37.32
CA ALA A 632 -19.34 -11.56 -36.08
C ALA A 632 -19.10 -12.52 -34.89
N VAL A 633 -18.33 -12.08 -33.89
CA VAL A 633 -18.10 -12.86 -32.66
C VAL A 633 -19.34 -12.72 -31.77
N GLY A 634 -20.29 -13.65 -31.94
CA GLY A 634 -21.30 -13.97 -30.93
C GLY A 634 -20.90 -15.25 -30.19
N ALA A 635 -21.57 -15.52 -29.06
CA ALA A 635 -21.29 -16.66 -28.19
C ALA A 635 -21.10 -17.97 -28.96
N VAL A 636 -20.03 -18.71 -28.64
CA VAL A 636 -19.72 -20.01 -29.25
C VAL A 636 -20.86 -20.98 -28.92
N LYS A 637 -21.50 -21.54 -29.94
CA LYS A 637 -22.57 -22.54 -29.77
C LYS A 637 -22.05 -23.73 -28.96
N ALA A 638 -22.84 -24.19 -28.00
CA ALA A 638 -22.64 -25.48 -27.34
C ALA A 638 -22.50 -26.59 -28.39
N GLY A 639 -21.50 -27.47 -28.23
CA GLY A 639 -21.16 -28.52 -29.20
C GLY A 639 -20.21 -28.11 -30.34
N ALA A 640 -19.72 -26.86 -30.40
CA ALA A 640 -18.76 -26.47 -31.44
C ALA A 640 -17.34 -27.06 -31.24
N THR A 641 -16.65 -27.36 -32.34
CA THR A 641 -15.20 -27.65 -32.34
C THR A 641 -14.40 -26.35 -32.42
N VAL A 642 -13.46 -26.14 -31.49
CA VAL A 642 -12.64 -24.93 -31.36
C VAL A 642 -11.16 -25.31 -31.41
N PHE A 643 -10.38 -24.64 -32.26
CA PHE A 643 -8.94 -24.87 -32.38
C PHE A 643 -8.17 -23.82 -31.56
N LYS A 644 -7.28 -24.26 -30.66
CA LYS A 644 -6.47 -23.36 -29.82
C LYS A 644 -5.05 -23.19 -30.39
N SER A 645 -4.69 -21.93 -30.64
CA SER A 645 -3.38 -21.40 -31.05
C SER A 645 -2.98 -21.52 -32.54
N GLY A 646 -2.30 -20.49 -33.07
CA GLY A 646 -1.60 -20.56 -34.35
C GLY A 646 -0.32 -21.43 -34.33
N HIS A 647 0.05 -21.98 -33.17
CA HIS A 647 1.36 -22.59 -32.97
C HIS A 647 1.51 -23.97 -33.65
N TYR A 648 0.40 -24.64 -34.01
CA TYR A 648 0.43 -25.75 -34.97
C TYR A 648 0.30 -25.27 -36.42
N ALA A 649 -0.42 -24.17 -36.68
CA ALA A 649 -0.64 -23.62 -38.02
C ALA A 649 0.68 -23.28 -38.70
N ASP A 650 1.58 -22.58 -38.01
CA ASP A 650 2.90 -22.23 -38.56
C ASP A 650 3.76 -23.49 -38.82
N ARG A 651 3.65 -24.52 -37.97
CA ARG A 651 4.37 -25.80 -38.13
C ARG A 651 3.83 -26.68 -39.25
N LEU A 652 2.54 -26.57 -39.59
CA LEU A 652 1.92 -27.25 -40.72
C LEU A 652 2.19 -26.50 -42.03
N GLY A 653 2.03 -25.18 -42.03
CA GLY A 653 2.34 -24.30 -43.17
C GLY A 653 3.82 -24.42 -43.60
N ALA A 654 4.75 -24.40 -42.65
CA ALA A 654 6.18 -24.64 -42.92
C ALA A 654 6.50 -26.04 -43.47
N LYS A 655 5.55 -26.98 -43.44
CA LYS A 655 5.65 -28.32 -44.03
C LYS A 655 4.78 -28.51 -45.28
N GLY A 656 4.25 -27.43 -45.84
CA GLY A 656 3.43 -27.45 -47.06
C GLY A 656 2.00 -27.95 -46.88
N VAL A 657 1.50 -28.09 -45.64
CA VAL A 657 0.14 -28.55 -45.36
C VAL A 657 -0.80 -27.34 -45.24
N ASP A 658 -1.88 -27.35 -46.00
CA ASP A 658 -2.95 -26.34 -45.88
C ASP A 658 -3.64 -26.46 -44.52
N VAL A 659 -3.43 -25.47 -43.67
CA VAL A 659 -3.94 -25.43 -42.29
C VAL A 659 -5.46 -25.38 -42.25
N ALA A 660 -6.10 -24.55 -43.09
CA ALA A 660 -7.55 -24.38 -43.06
C ALA A 660 -8.27 -25.65 -43.56
N ARG A 661 -7.68 -26.34 -44.54
CA ARG A 661 -8.16 -27.64 -45.02
C ARG A 661 -7.93 -28.75 -43.99
N ALA A 662 -6.82 -28.72 -43.23
CA ALA A 662 -6.56 -29.66 -42.15
C ALA A 662 -7.49 -29.47 -40.95
N GLU A 663 -7.73 -28.23 -40.52
CA GLU A 663 -8.70 -27.89 -39.47
C GLU A 663 -10.11 -28.33 -39.85
N LYS A 664 -10.54 -28.04 -41.10
CA LYS A 664 -11.84 -28.49 -41.60
C LYS A 664 -11.97 -30.02 -41.58
N ALA A 665 -10.97 -30.75 -42.07
CA ALA A 665 -10.98 -32.22 -42.07
C ALA A 665 -10.98 -32.82 -40.64
N ILE A 666 -10.38 -32.14 -39.67
CA ILE A 666 -10.41 -32.53 -38.26
C ILE A 666 -11.80 -32.27 -37.65
N ALA A 667 -12.42 -31.12 -37.93
CA ALA A 667 -13.77 -30.80 -37.45
C ALA A 667 -14.81 -31.82 -37.96
N GLU A 668 -14.84 -32.09 -39.27
CA GLU A 668 -15.74 -33.11 -39.88
C GLU A 668 -15.54 -34.52 -39.27
N ARG A 669 -14.31 -34.84 -38.86
CA ARG A 669 -13.94 -36.13 -38.26
C ARG A 669 -14.19 -36.19 -36.75
N ILE A 670 -14.23 -35.04 -36.07
CA ILE A 670 -14.69 -34.92 -34.69
C ILE A 670 -16.22 -35.02 -34.64
N ASP A 671 -16.92 -34.37 -35.57
CA ASP A 671 -18.39 -34.39 -35.64
C ASP A 671 -18.95 -35.82 -35.80
N THR A 672 -18.20 -36.73 -36.42
CA THR A 672 -18.59 -38.15 -36.56
C THR A 672 -18.32 -39.03 -35.33
N ILE A 673 -17.55 -38.56 -34.33
CA ILE A 673 -17.18 -39.34 -33.13
C ILE A 673 -17.57 -38.67 -31.80
N HIS A 674 -17.91 -37.38 -31.78
CA HIS A 674 -18.10 -36.58 -30.57
C HIS A 674 -19.15 -37.14 -29.59
N SER A 675 -20.18 -37.84 -30.09
CA SER A 675 -21.21 -38.49 -29.29
C SER A 675 -20.68 -39.66 -28.44
N ASN A 676 -19.62 -40.33 -28.91
CA ASN A 676 -19.02 -41.50 -28.28
C ASN A 676 -17.77 -41.17 -27.44
N VAL A 677 -17.37 -39.89 -27.37
CA VAL A 677 -16.24 -39.43 -26.57
C VAL A 677 -16.74 -39.03 -25.17
N ALA A 678 -16.12 -39.61 -24.14
CA ALA A 678 -16.34 -39.23 -22.75
C ALA A 678 -15.90 -37.78 -22.48
N VAL A 679 -16.68 -37.07 -21.67
CA VAL A 679 -16.34 -35.72 -21.19
C VAL A 679 -15.05 -35.79 -20.38
N GLU A 680 -14.19 -34.79 -20.54
CA GLU A 680 -12.87 -34.65 -19.88
C GLU A 680 -11.83 -35.75 -20.17
N ALA A 681 -12.08 -36.63 -21.14
CA ALA A 681 -11.08 -37.57 -21.65
C ALA A 681 -10.33 -36.99 -22.87
N PRO A 682 -8.98 -36.88 -22.84
CA PRO A 682 -8.20 -36.46 -24.00
C PRO A 682 -8.14 -37.58 -25.03
N PHE A 683 -8.67 -37.36 -26.23
CA PHE A 683 -8.64 -38.32 -27.33
C PHE A 683 -7.68 -37.86 -28.44
N ARG A 684 -7.32 -38.81 -29.31
CA ARG A 684 -6.43 -38.58 -30.47
C ARG A 684 -7.06 -39.15 -31.72
N GLY A 685 -6.89 -38.46 -32.84
CA GLY A 685 -7.21 -38.98 -34.16
C GLY A 685 -6.01 -38.92 -35.08
N ARG A 686 -5.89 -39.91 -35.97
CA ARG A 686 -4.94 -39.91 -37.08
C ARG A 686 -5.69 -39.94 -38.41
N PHE A 687 -5.18 -39.20 -39.39
CA PHE A 687 -5.69 -39.24 -40.76
C PHE A 687 -4.60 -38.90 -41.78
N MET A 688 -4.74 -39.43 -42.98
CA MET A 688 -3.94 -39.04 -44.14
C MET A 688 -4.56 -37.83 -44.81
N MET A 689 -3.73 -36.86 -45.17
CA MET A 689 -4.09 -35.69 -45.97
C MET A 689 -2.90 -35.33 -46.86
N ASP A 690 -3.12 -35.27 -48.17
CA ASP A 690 -2.10 -34.92 -49.17
C ASP A 690 -0.76 -35.69 -48.96
N ASP A 691 -0.86 -37.02 -48.85
CA ASP A 691 0.23 -37.98 -48.57
C ASP A 691 1.01 -37.75 -47.25
N VAL A 692 0.43 -36.97 -46.32
CA VAL A 692 0.96 -36.72 -44.98
C VAL A 692 0.04 -37.32 -43.90
N MET A 693 0.61 -38.15 -43.01
CA MET A 693 -0.10 -38.59 -41.80
C MET A 693 -0.09 -37.47 -40.76
N LEU A 694 -1.28 -37.04 -40.34
CA LEU A 694 -1.50 -36.04 -39.29
C LEU A 694 -2.09 -36.72 -38.06
N GLU A 695 -1.51 -36.45 -36.89
CA GLU A 695 -2.11 -36.76 -35.58
C GLU A 695 -2.62 -35.47 -34.95
N TYR A 696 -3.86 -35.46 -34.48
CA TYR A 696 -4.43 -34.39 -33.68
C TYR A 696 -4.81 -34.90 -32.28
N ARG A 697 -4.73 -34.01 -31.29
CA ARG A 697 -5.17 -34.25 -29.91
C ARG A 697 -6.25 -33.26 -29.52
N ALA A 698 -7.36 -33.80 -29.03
CA ALA A 698 -8.55 -33.03 -28.71
C ALA A 698 -9.14 -33.44 -27.34
N PHE A 699 -9.95 -32.56 -26.77
CA PHE A 699 -10.54 -32.69 -25.44
C PHE A 699 -11.99 -32.21 -25.46
N LYS A 700 -12.91 -32.97 -24.87
CA LYS A 700 -14.34 -32.62 -24.80
C LYS A 700 -14.66 -31.98 -23.46
N LEU A 701 -15.12 -30.73 -23.49
CA LEU A 701 -15.46 -29.95 -22.30
C LEU A 701 -16.85 -30.33 -21.74
N PRO A 702 -17.13 -30.00 -20.46
CA PRO A 702 -18.44 -30.26 -19.83
C PRO A 702 -19.64 -29.62 -20.54
N ASN A 703 -19.45 -28.50 -21.24
CA ASN A 703 -20.47 -27.85 -22.07
C ASN A 703 -20.66 -28.51 -23.46
N GLY A 704 -20.00 -29.65 -23.71
CA GLY A 704 -20.08 -30.43 -24.94
C GLY A 704 -19.24 -29.91 -26.11
N SER A 705 -18.56 -28.75 -26.00
CA SER A 705 -17.63 -28.32 -27.05
C SER A 705 -16.35 -29.16 -27.05
N ILE A 706 -15.62 -29.15 -28.17
CA ILE A 706 -14.38 -29.91 -28.32
C ILE A 706 -13.24 -28.97 -28.66
N GLU A 707 -12.20 -28.97 -27.82
CA GLU A 707 -10.99 -28.19 -28.04
C GLU A 707 -9.90 -29.03 -28.70
N VAL A 708 -9.40 -28.58 -29.84
CA VAL A 708 -8.22 -29.18 -30.50
C VAL A 708 -6.99 -28.37 -30.12
N GLY A 709 -6.11 -28.97 -29.32
CA GLY A 709 -4.94 -28.29 -28.74
C GLY A 709 -3.62 -28.51 -29.49
N THR A 710 -3.49 -29.58 -30.26
CA THR A 710 -2.29 -29.86 -31.06
C THR A 710 -2.63 -30.64 -32.33
N ILE A 711 -1.96 -30.29 -33.43
CA ILE A 711 -1.90 -31.04 -34.68
C ILE A 711 -0.42 -31.20 -35.05
N VAL A 712 0.01 -32.41 -35.38
CA VAL A 712 1.40 -32.72 -35.76
C VAL A 712 1.46 -33.66 -36.97
N LYS A 713 2.42 -33.42 -37.87
CA LYS A 713 2.85 -34.44 -38.84
C LYS A 713 3.57 -35.55 -38.10
N VAL A 714 3.10 -36.78 -38.26
CA VAL A 714 3.77 -38.01 -37.81
C VAL A 714 4.30 -38.76 -39.03
N THR A 715 5.37 -39.54 -38.83
CA THR A 715 5.78 -40.55 -39.81
C THR A 715 4.76 -41.69 -39.79
N PRO A 716 4.42 -42.32 -40.92
CA PRO A 716 3.47 -43.44 -40.98
C PRO A 716 3.78 -44.57 -40.00
#